data_AF-A0A952NCN0-F1
#
_entry.id   AF-A0A952NCN0-F1
#
_cell.length_a   1.000
_cell.length_b   1.000
_cell.length_c   1.000
_cell.angle_alpha   90.00
_cell.angle_beta   90.00
_cell.angle_gamma   90.00
#
_symmetry.space_group_name_H-M   'P 1'
#
loop_
_entity.id
_entity.type
_entity.pdbx_description
1 polymer ?
#
loop_
_entity_poly.entity_id
_entity_poly.type
_entity_poly.pdbx_seq_one_letter_code
_entity_poly.pdbx_strand_id
1 'polypeptide(L)'
;MSSEKWLSRFLVVALAAGTVSCLPRLGEEAPETKGPEVAGTACLTHSMEVAGRFVEGRAQDREVAGAWQCFGSAFTLFYKYVRGENRDLYTAAEIARFFEDNFLEDRDPVTGDVRHLKIPTELQRQFMKLKQVFIGGSAEHLSRQELLSLVRQIDQFKDLSLRLNPHMSIFALNWRPEDFGTRDRDLERFEQANQTVQAVARDLGALIQKNHPAYDMDDFVRFIAAMSDFAEERWDIVENLQRFMPVAKKVKKALTGGTENAILPDEWRTILIMGARGYVQFLRYRYFVEAPQRAGRSVRLNYVARTLEDSVSIFEDLVHEKPGHQVSRAEIDGILESFSTAWPAFKTSEVLTREFMRLKQVFFGGALDSFAETDFQNARLKVGVFKAIAEWCLPHLSLLSGEWKPEVLPPEQALAELDRTRATLDRAGQALGAALESGYDLSHLSVLLKEWHRLYVDEKTDEAAPAPDRFTPLVLRLKSLLTEDESSLVHRKQWPLMLGTAGRSYGLWLFYAYLLEPRPHWRDQAGVDWLSLFVDRGFDFTREILEGKPSKKISHNEIVFLLRDLESSRLLPEKLKSSDFEMVLTPVLNRLAQPPDLRLRGFRPNALGPASVESLRQEAHIFLRAQSFLAGLFEDENSVLSAAQLREKIAARLAEEPGASVLRTGLTELNLIFSSDGPQALDPDNRLYITPKSRLKFNLVSVERHNLVRALSRLFIASYSGEKDRIESGLGLNVAEAQQAFVDFRSLAVSLDLIEKDNMKFMENRFREANIFMHRSDGNDLASFVEVHEMVYSIISGLEIDARIKPKLVERCVPVGRPVRSETPIPYDCLLWVYQSIAPWQMSSMPELLQFVSAQKPEQYNSFIRNGLKGAGWIPNGANEVKLGDASLLPQLLQYIENVYARFDADGDGVISVPEARLAFPVFEDLFRKLAKKDLEAGTIRERDLLALFTYILKYGKPPGGFFEGIFKWSPWRDNPQSWSLATDRAMIAQILAFIADQINGQTNERMIPDPPVKASPRS
;
A
#
# COMPACT_ATOMS: atom_id res chain seq x y z
N MET A 1 8.83 -37.18 -19.76
CA MET A 1 8.43 -38.30 -18.88
C MET A 1 6.97 -38.58 -19.21
N SER A 2 6.51 -39.72 -19.71
CA SER A 2 6.99 -41.11 -19.86
C SER A 2 6.38 -41.65 -21.18
N SER A 3 7.19 -42.03 -22.17
CA SER A 3 7.68 -43.40 -22.44
C SER A 3 6.68 -44.34 -23.15
N GLU A 4 6.93 -44.56 -24.44
CA GLU A 4 6.89 -45.85 -25.15
C GLU A 4 7.51 -45.62 -26.54
N LYS A 5 8.85 -45.64 -26.70
CA LYS A 5 9.70 -46.80 -27.07
C LYS A 5 9.19 -47.54 -28.33
N TRP A 6 9.81 -47.28 -29.49
CA TRP A 6 10.92 -48.08 -30.05
C TRP A 6 10.41 -49.20 -30.98
N LEU A 7 10.67 -49.08 -32.28
CA LEU A 7 11.21 -50.14 -33.16
C LEU A 7 11.31 -49.64 -34.61
N SER A 8 12.27 -48.75 -34.83
CA SER A 8 12.92 -48.66 -36.14
C SER A 8 13.98 -49.75 -36.21
N ARG A 9 13.93 -50.55 -37.30
CA ARG A 9 15.09 -51.17 -37.97
C ARG A 9 15.79 -52.31 -37.20
N PHE A 10 15.69 -53.54 -37.71
CA PHE A 10 16.84 -54.34 -38.19
C PHE A 10 16.43 -55.77 -38.62
N LEU A 11 16.51 -56.06 -39.92
CA LEU A 11 16.73 -57.40 -40.53
C LEU A 11 16.97 -57.14 -42.04
N VAL A 12 18.20 -56.89 -42.49
CA VAL A 12 19.30 -57.83 -42.85
C VAL A 12 19.05 -58.63 -44.14
N VAL A 13 19.68 -58.14 -45.22
CA VAL A 13 20.55 -58.84 -46.22
C VAL A 13 20.05 -60.08 -46.97
N ALA A 14 19.95 -59.97 -48.31
CA ALA A 14 20.55 -60.89 -49.32
C ALA A 14 20.41 -60.23 -50.73
N LEU A 15 21.49 -59.69 -51.33
CA LEU A 15 22.45 -60.30 -52.26
C LEU A 15 21.92 -60.77 -53.63
N ALA A 16 22.48 -60.10 -54.66
CA ALA A 16 22.91 -60.58 -55.98
C ALA A 16 21.92 -60.82 -57.15
N ALA A 17 22.14 -60.00 -58.19
CA ALA A 17 22.42 -60.36 -59.59
C ALA A 17 21.35 -61.07 -60.44
N GLY A 18 21.08 -60.48 -61.62
CA GLY A 18 20.42 -61.16 -62.73
C GLY A 18 20.08 -60.24 -63.90
N THR A 19 20.85 -60.36 -64.97
CA THR A 19 20.76 -59.69 -66.27
C THR A 19 19.56 -60.11 -67.14
N VAL A 20 19.11 -59.18 -68.00
CA VAL A 20 18.65 -59.33 -69.41
C VAL A 20 17.85 -60.59 -69.82
N SER A 21 16.60 -60.40 -70.29
CA SER A 21 16.12 -61.05 -71.53
C SER A 21 14.87 -60.36 -72.13
N CYS A 22 14.89 -60.19 -73.44
CA CYS A 22 13.84 -59.64 -74.30
C CYS A 22 12.78 -60.66 -74.77
N LEU A 23 11.65 -60.13 -75.26
CA LEU A 23 10.81 -60.57 -76.41
C LEU A 23 9.63 -61.58 -76.18
N PRO A 24 8.57 -61.57 -77.04
CA PRO A 24 7.17 -61.23 -76.67
C PRO A 24 6.11 -62.28 -77.13
N ARG A 25 4.82 -62.03 -76.82
CA ARG A 25 3.63 -62.45 -77.62
C ARG A 25 2.50 -61.43 -77.41
N LEU A 26 2.06 -60.63 -78.40
CA LEU A 26 1.11 -60.87 -79.51
C LEU A 26 -0.36 -61.11 -79.07
N GLY A 27 -1.22 -60.11 -79.34
CA GLY A 27 -2.70 -60.16 -79.28
C GLY A 27 -3.36 -58.77 -79.13
N GLU A 28 -3.73 -58.16 -80.28
CA GLU A 28 -4.66 -57.03 -80.64
C GLU A 28 -5.40 -56.21 -79.54
N GLU A 29 -5.77 -54.92 -79.69
CA GLU A 29 -6.31 -54.12 -80.82
C GLU A 29 -5.99 -52.61 -80.58
N ALA A 30 -5.98 -51.76 -81.62
CA ALA A 30 -5.84 -50.29 -81.49
C ALA A 30 -7.24 -49.64 -81.42
N PRO A 31 -7.50 -48.65 -80.53
CA PRO A 31 -7.38 -47.23 -80.93
C PRO A 31 -7.07 -46.31 -79.70
N GLU A 32 -6.88 -44.99 -79.72
CA GLU A 32 -7.09 -43.88 -80.64
C GLU A 32 -5.86 -42.95 -80.60
N THR A 33 -5.73 -42.05 -81.56
CA THR A 33 -4.70 -41.00 -81.59
C THR A 33 -4.78 -40.10 -80.36
N LYS A 34 -4.00 -40.42 -79.32
CA LYS A 34 -3.68 -39.47 -78.25
C LYS A 34 -2.75 -38.39 -78.81
N GLY A 35 -3.12 -37.13 -78.60
CA GLY A 35 -2.20 -36.00 -78.68
C GLY A 35 -0.97 -36.26 -77.79
N PRO A 36 0.14 -35.53 -78.01
CA PRO A 36 1.41 -35.80 -77.32
C PRO A 36 1.18 -35.87 -75.80
N GLU A 37 1.43 -37.04 -75.21
CA GLU A 37 1.46 -37.26 -73.77
C GLU A 37 2.50 -36.32 -73.18
N VAL A 38 2.04 -35.27 -72.49
CA VAL A 38 2.91 -34.36 -71.75
C VAL A 38 3.40 -35.13 -70.52
N ALA A 39 4.61 -35.69 -70.60
CA ALA A 39 5.22 -36.41 -69.48
C ALA A 39 5.47 -35.45 -68.30
N GLY A 40 4.61 -35.48 -67.27
CA GLY A 40 4.78 -34.67 -66.06
C GLY A 40 3.56 -34.59 -65.11
N THR A 41 2.61 -35.52 -65.19
CA THR A 41 1.19 -35.25 -64.87
C THR A 41 0.79 -35.01 -63.42
N ALA A 42 1.70 -35.16 -62.45
CA ALA A 42 1.40 -34.95 -61.02
C ALA A 42 2.39 -34.04 -60.27
N CYS A 43 3.26 -33.30 -60.97
CA CYS A 43 4.32 -32.56 -60.27
C CYS A 43 3.81 -31.36 -59.45
N LEU A 44 2.68 -30.74 -59.83
CA LEU A 44 2.13 -29.59 -59.09
C LEU A 44 1.47 -30.01 -57.78
N THR A 45 0.81 -31.17 -57.74
CA THR A 45 0.27 -31.76 -56.50
C THR A 45 1.38 -31.91 -55.45
N HIS A 46 2.51 -32.52 -55.82
CA HIS A 46 3.67 -32.62 -54.92
C HIS A 46 4.29 -31.26 -54.59
N SER A 47 4.28 -30.31 -55.53
CA SER A 47 4.79 -28.96 -55.29
C SER A 47 3.95 -28.21 -54.24
N MET A 48 2.64 -28.48 -54.14
CA MET A 48 1.77 -27.95 -53.08
C MET A 48 2.14 -28.53 -51.71
N GLU A 49 2.41 -29.84 -51.62
CA GLU A 49 2.90 -30.46 -50.37
C GLU A 49 4.24 -29.86 -49.93
N VAL A 50 5.16 -29.61 -50.87
CA VAL A 50 6.44 -28.93 -50.60
C VAL A 50 6.21 -27.50 -50.14
N ALA A 51 5.26 -26.77 -50.73
CA ALA A 51 4.90 -25.43 -50.27
C ALA A 51 4.37 -25.43 -48.83
N GLY A 52 3.52 -26.39 -48.46
CA GLY A 52 3.09 -26.60 -47.09
C GLY A 52 4.28 -26.84 -46.15
N ARG A 53 5.17 -27.77 -46.48
CA ARG A 53 6.40 -28.03 -45.71
C ARG A 53 7.35 -26.84 -45.65
N PHE A 54 7.40 -26.00 -46.68
CA PHE A 54 8.19 -24.76 -46.69
C PHE A 54 7.62 -23.75 -45.70
N VAL A 55 6.29 -23.53 -45.71
CA VAL A 55 5.60 -22.66 -44.74
C VAL A 55 5.77 -23.17 -43.32
N GLU A 56 5.83 -24.49 -43.11
CA GLU A 56 6.16 -25.09 -41.80
C GLU A 56 7.66 -25.00 -41.43
N GLY A 57 8.53 -24.63 -42.36
CA GLY A 57 9.99 -24.62 -42.15
C GLY A 57 10.63 -26.01 -42.06
N ARG A 58 10.06 -27.00 -42.74
CA ARG A 58 10.52 -28.41 -42.81
C ARG A 58 11.04 -28.83 -44.19
N ALA A 59 10.86 -28.00 -45.22
CA ALA A 59 11.28 -28.32 -46.59
C ALA A 59 12.80 -28.27 -46.76
N GLN A 60 13.35 -29.15 -47.60
CA GLN A 60 14.75 -29.08 -48.01
C GLN A 60 14.91 -28.17 -49.23
N ASP A 61 16.07 -27.51 -49.36
CA ASP A 61 16.36 -26.61 -50.50
C ASP A 61 16.15 -27.29 -51.86
N ARG A 62 16.50 -28.59 -51.96
CA ARG A 62 16.28 -29.38 -53.17
C ARG A 62 14.80 -29.55 -53.52
N GLU A 63 13.96 -29.73 -52.51
CA GLU A 63 12.51 -29.87 -52.69
C GLU A 63 11.90 -28.55 -53.13
N VAL A 64 12.26 -27.44 -52.46
CA VAL A 64 11.81 -26.09 -52.82
C VAL A 64 12.23 -25.74 -54.25
N ALA A 65 13.49 -26.01 -54.61
CA ALA A 65 13.98 -25.79 -55.96
C ALA A 65 13.24 -26.65 -57.00
N GLY A 66 12.94 -27.91 -56.66
CA GLY A 66 12.19 -28.84 -57.50
C GLY A 66 10.74 -28.38 -57.72
N ALA A 67 10.08 -27.88 -56.67
CA ALA A 67 8.72 -27.35 -56.75
C ALA A 67 8.64 -26.12 -57.69
N TRP A 68 9.55 -25.15 -57.52
CA TRP A 68 9.61 -23.99 -58.43
C TRP A 68 9.98 -24.39 -59.87
N GLN A 69 10.85 -25.39 -60.05
CA GLN A 69 11.18 -25.90 -61.38
C GLN A 69 9.98 -26.57 -62.06
N CYS A 70 9.16 -27.31 -61.31
CA CYS A 70 7.91 -27.86 -61.82
C CYS A 70 6.97 -26.73 -62.26
N PHE A 71 6.73 -25.73 -61.42
CA PHE A 71 5.93 -24.56 -61.76
C PHE A 71 6.42 -23.83 -63.02
N GLY A 72 7.71 -23.52 -63.10
CA GLY A 72 8.31 -22.85 -64.26
C GLY A 72 8.21 -23.69 -65.53
N SER A 73 8.41 -25.01 -65.42
CA SER A 73 8.27 -25.93 -66.55
C SER A 73 6.83 -26.01 -67.05
N ALA A 74 5.86 -26.04 -66.13
CA ALA A 74 4.44 -26.12 -66.48
C ALA A 74 3.97 -24.85 -67.21
N PHE A 75 4.37 -23.65 -66.77
CA PHE A 75 4.11 -22.41 -67.51
C PHE A 75 4.88 -22.33 -68.85
N THR A 76 6.08 -22.91 -68.93
CA THR A 76 6.84 -23.00 -70.19
C THR A 76 6.14 -23.92 -71.20
N LEU A 77 5.60 -25.05 -70.72
CA LEU A 77 4.81 -25.97 -71.54
C LEU A 77 3.50 -25.32 -71.98
N PHE A 78 2.79 -24.62 -71.08
CA PHE A 78 1.61 -23.83 -71.44
C PHE A 78 1.93 -22.84 -72.56
N TYR A 79 2.98 -22.03 -72.38
CA TYR A 79 3.45 -21.06 -73.39
C TYR A 79 3.77 -21.70 -74.75
N LYS A 80 4.33 -22.91 -74.73
CA LYS A 80 4.79 -23.61 -75.95
C LYS A 80 3.62 -24.27 -76.70
N TYR A 81 2.70 -24.90 -75.98
CA TYR A 81 1.71 -25.81 -76.54
C TYR A 81 0.28 -25.28 -76.58
N VAL A 82 -0.05 -24.28 -75.76
CA VAL A 82 -1.39 -23.67 -75.77
C VAL A 82 -1.38 -22.44 -76.69
N ARG A 83 -2.42 -22.31 -77.51
CA ARG A 83 -2.73 -21.12 -78.31
C ARG A 83 -4.04 -20.56 -77.75
N GLY A 84 -4.05 -19.29 -77.36
CA GLY A 84 -5.22 -18.69 -76.75
C GLY A 84 -6.37 -18.58 -77.76
N GLU A 85 -7.60 -18.68 -77.27
CA GLU A 85 -8.82 -18.52 -78.07
C GLU A 85 -8.84 -17.17 -78.80
N ASN A 86 -8.20 -16.14 -78.21
CA ASN A 86 -8.03 -14.81 -78.79
C ASN A 86 -6.56 -14.47 -79.08
N ARG A 87 -5.94 -15.24 -79.99
CA ARG A 87 -4.53 -15.09 -80.45
C ARG A 87 -3.49 -15.32 -79.33
N ASP A 88 -2.85 -14.25 -78.86
CA ASP A 88 -1.75 -14.27 -77.89
C ASP A 88 -2.23 -13.85 -76.48
N LEU A 89 -3.55 -13.89 -76.23
CA LEU A 89 -4.19 -13.62 -74.94
C LEU A 89 -4.79 -14.90 -74.36
N TYR A 90 -4.54 -15.15 -73.08
CA TYR A 90 -5.01 -16.33 -72.35
C TYR A 90 -5.87 -15.91 -71.15
N THR A 91 -7.05 -16.48 -71.03
CA THR A 91 -7.98 -16.29 -69.90
C THR A 91 -7.57 -17.14 -68.70
N ALA A 92 -8.05 -16.77 -67.50
CA ALA A 92 -7.80 -17.54 -66.29
C ALA A 92 -8.32 -18.99 -66.39
N ALA A 93 -9.45 -19.19 -67.09
CA ALA A 93 -10.06 -20.50 -67.30
C ALA A 93 -9.24 -21.39 -68.25
N GLU A 94 -8.67 -20.84 -69.32
CA GLU A 94 -7.78 -21.58 -70.23
C GLU A 94 -6.50 -22.03 -69.51
N ILE A 95 -5.94 -21.15 -68.68
CA ILE A 95 -4.76 -21.46 -67.86
C ILE A 95 -5.12 -22.57 -66.86
N ALA A 96 -6.21 -22.41 -66.11
CA ALA A 96 -6.65 -23.37 -65.12
C ALA A 96 -6.93 -24.74 -65.74
N ARG A 97 -7.72 -24.81 -66.82
CA ARG A 97 -8.04 -26.06 -67.51
C ARG A 97 -6.78 -26.80 -67.96
N PHE A 98 -5.78 -26.09 -68.48
CA PHE A 98 -4.51 -26.72 -68.84
C PHE A 98 -3.81 -27.34 -67.62
N PHE A 99 -3.75 -26.63 -66.49
CA PHE A 99 -3.14 -27.17 -65.27
C PHE A 99 -3.93 -28.35 -64.67
N GLU A 100 -5.26 -28.26 -64.67
CA GLU A 100 -6.18 -29.32 -64.24
C GLU A 100 -6.00 -30.60 -65.07
N ASP A 101 -5.91 -30.46 -66.39
CA ASP A 101 -5.82 -31.59 -67.32
C ASP A 101 -4.41 -32.22 -67.37
N ASN A 102 -3.35 -31.46 -67.02
CA ASN A 102 -1.96 -31.90 -67.30
C ASN A 102 -1.03 -31.96 -66.07
N PHE A 103 -1.39 -31.41 -64.91
CA PHE A 103 -0.47 -31.30 -63.77
C PHE A 103 -1.10 -31.52 -62.39
N LEU A 104 -2.43 -31.48 -62.29
CA LEU A 104 -3.19 -31.57 -61.04
C LEU A 104 -3.97 -32.89 -60.98
N GLU A 105 -3.22 -33.99 -60.95
CA GLU A 105 -3.74 -35.33 -60.65
C GLU A 105 -3.56 -35.62 -59.16
N ASP A 106 -4.64 -35.99 -58.48
CA ASP A 106 -4.63 -36.59 -57.14
C ASP A 106 -4.95 -38.07 -57.28
N ARG A 107 -4.04 -38.94 -56.85
CA ARG A 107 -4.22 -40.39 -56.91
C ARG A 107 -4.61 -40.89 -55.53
N ASP A 108 -5.80 -41.47 -55.43
CA ASP A 108 -6.21 -42.16 -54.21
C ASP A 108 -5.19 -43.28 -53.91
N PRO A 109 -4.48 -43.22 -52.77
CA PRO A 109 -3.41 -44.17 -52.47
C PRO A 109 -3.94 -45.58 -52.18
N VAL A 110 -5.25 -45.76 -51.97
CA VAL A 110 -5.90 -47.02 -51.65
C VAL A 110 -6.63 -47.60 -52.87
N THR A 111 -7.35 -46.79 -53.64
CA THR A 111 -8.13 -47.28 -54.79
C THR A 111 -7.41 -47.16 -56.13
N GLY A 112 -6.37 -46.31 -56.20
CA GLY A 112 -5.67 -46.00 -57.46
C GLY A 112 -6.46 -45.08 -58.40
N ASP A 113 -7.63 -44.61 -57.99
CA ASP A 113 -8.44 -43.69 -58.78
C ASP A 113 -7.75 -42.32 -58.91
N VAL A 114 -7.72 -41.80 -60.13
CA VAL A 114 -7.19 -40.46 -60.41
C VAL A 114 -8.34 -39.46 -60.33
N ARG A 115 -8.27 -38.54 -59.37
CA ARG A 115 -9.13 -37.36 -59.29
C ARG A 115 -8.37 -36.17 -59.86
N HIS A 116 -8.98 -35.46 -60.81
CA HIS A 116 -8.45 -34.18 -61.27
C HIS A 116 -8.90 -33.09 -60.30
N LEU A 117 -7.94 -32.43 -59.64
CA LEU A 117 -8.23 -31.30 -58.75
C LEU A 117 -8.62 -30.10 -59.61
N LYS A 118 -9.82 -29.56 -59.39
CA LYS A 118 -10.30 -28.36 -60.09
C LYS A 118 -9.91 -27.10 -59.36
N ILE A 119 -9.33 -26.14 -60.08
CA ILE A 119 -8.96 -24.84 -59.54
C ILE A 119 -10.23 -23.98 -59.44
N PRO A 120 -10.64 -23.55 -58.23
CA PRO A 120 -11.85 -22.75 -58.06
C PRO A 120 -11.80 -21.44 -58.85
N THR A 121 -12.93 -21.02 -59.42
CA THR A 121 -13.02 -19.77 -60.19
C THR A 121 -12.58 -18.54 -59.39
N GLU A 122 -12.80 -18.54 -58.07
CA GLU A 122 -12.28 -17.48 -57.19
C GLU A 122 -10.75 -17.45 -57.19
N LEU A 123 -10.10 -18.61 -57.06
CA LEU A 123 -8.64 -18.71 -57.07
C LEU A 123 -8.08 -18.26 -58.43
N GLN A 124 -8.72 -18.65 -59.53
CA GLN A 124 -8.36 -18.19 -60.87
C GLN A 124 -8.40 -16.66 -61.00
N ARG A 125 -9.49 -16.04 -60.53
CA ARG A 125 -9.66 -14.58 -60.54
C ARG A 125 -8.62 -13.87 -59.68
N GLN A 126 -8.40 -14.36 -58.45
CA GLN A 126 -7.44 -13.76 -57.53
C GLN A 126 -6.00 -13.94 -58.02
N PHE A 127 -5.68 -15.06 -58.66
CA PHE A 127 -4.41 -15.29 -59.34
C PHE A 127 -4.16 -14.24 -60.43
N MET A 128 -5.16 -13.90 -61.24
CA MET A 128 -4.99 -12.89 -62.28
C MET A 128 -4.73 -11.48 -61.72
N LYS A 129 -5.39 -11.13 -60.61
CA LYS A 129 -5.11 -9.88 -59.89
C LYS A 129 -3.70 -9.87 -59.32
N LEU A 130 -3.25 -10.97 -58.72
CA LEU A 130 -1.90 -11.11 -58.19
C LEU A 130 -0.84 -11.06 -59.32
N LYS A 131 -1.12 -11.68 -60.47
CA LYS A 131 -0.30 -11.58 -61.68
C LYS A 131 -0.14 -10.12 -62.12
N GLN A 132 -1.21 -9.33 -62.05
CA GLN A 132 -1.16 -7.91 -62.40
C GLN A 132 -0.12 -7.16 -61.55
N VAL A 133 -0.03 -7.48 -60.26
CA VAL A 133 0.95 -6.91 -59.32
C VAL A 133 2.40 -7.25 -59.71
N PHE A 134 2.67 -8.52 -60.07
CA PHE A 134 4.04 -8.99 -60.32
C PHE A 134 4.56 -8.82 -61.75
N ILE A 135 3.64 -8.66 -62.72
CA ILE A 135 3.98 -8.69 -64.15
C ILE A 135 3.32 -7.54 -64.92
N GLY A 136 2.29 -6.91 -64.35
CA GLY A 136 1.52 -5.85 -65.00
C GLY A 136 0.43 -6.37 -65.93
N GLY A 137 -0.09 -5.48 -66.76
CA GLY A 137 -1.07 -5.79 -67.81
C GLY A 137 -2.51 -5.90 -67.32
N SER A 138 -3.31 -6.71 -68.02
CA SER A 138 -4.74 -6.93 -67.72
C SER A 138 -4.96 -7.90 -66.55
N ALA A 139 -6.03 -7.67 -65.79
CA ALA A 139 -6.54 -8.57 -64.75
C ALA A 139 -7.45 -9.68 -65.31
N GLU A 140 -7.84 -9.61 -66.59
CA GLU A 140 -8.74 -10.59 -67.22
C GLU A 140 -7.99 -11.58 -68.11
N HIS A 141 -6.87 -11.13 -68.70
CA HIS A 141 -6.10 -11.90 -69.67
C HIS A 141 -4.61 -11.77 -69.43
N LEU A 142 -3.89 -12.82 -69.80
CA LEU A 142 -2.44 -12.90 -69.75
C LEU A 142 -1.92 -12.90 -71.18
N SER A 143 -1.04 -11.95 -71.54
CA SER A 143 -0.46 -11.91 -72.88
C SER A 143 0.72 -12.89 -73.01
N ARG A 144 1.03 -13.29 -74.23
CA ARG A 144 2.19 -14.16 -74.48
C ARG A 144 3.53 -13.58 -74.01
N GLN A 145 3.68 -12.26 -74.02
CA GLN A 145 4.86 -11.58 -73.47
C GLN A 145 4.86 -11.60 -71.93
N GLU A 146 3.68 -11.48 -71.32
CA GLU A 146 3.51 -11.61 -69.86
C GLU A 146 3.81 -13.03 -69.39
N LEU A 147 3.48 -14.08 -70.15
CA LEU A 147 3.88 -15.46 -69.85
C LEU A 147 5.40 -15.61 -69.76
N LEU A 148 6.14 -15.04 -70.72
CA LEU A 148 7.60 -15.06 -70.68
C LEU A 148 8.17 -14.29 -69.50
N SER A 149 7.53 -13.18 -69.11
CA SER A 149 7.89 -12.48 -67.89
C SER A 149 7.57 -13.31 -66.65
N LEU A 150 6.42 -14.00 -66.58
CA LEU A 150 6.04 -14.88 -65.49
C LEU A 150 7.07 -15.98 -65.26
N VAL A 151 7.51 -16.66 -66.33
CA VAL A 151 8.56 -17.69 -66.26
C VAL A 151 9.85 -17.12 -65.68
N ARG A 152 10.25 -15.90 -66.07
CA ARG A 152 11.43 -15.23 -65.48
C ARG A 152 11.23 -14.84 -64.02
N GLN A 153 10.02 -14.44 -63.63
CA GLN A 153 9.72 -14.11 -62.23
C GLN A 153 9.70 -15.37 -61.34
N ILE A 154 9.30 -16.53 -61.88
CA ILE A 154 9.35 -17.81 -61.16
C ILE A 154 10.77 -18.13 -60.69
N ASP A 155 11.80 -17.89 -61.52
CA ASP A 155 13.19 -18.07 -61.10
C ASP A 155 13.60 -17.10 -59.98
N GLN A 156 13.10 -15.86 -60.00
CA GLN A 156 13.35 -14.90 -58.91
C GLN A 156 12.66 -15.32 -57.61
N PHE A 157 11.43 -15.81 -57.68
CA PHE A 157 10.72 -16.34 -56.51
C PHE A 157 11.39 -17.59 -55.95
N LYS A 158 11.96 -18.43 -56.80
CA LYS A 158 12.80 -19.56 -56.40
C LYS A 158 14.01 -19.08 -55.58
N ASP A 159 14.75 -18.10 -56.08
CA ASP A 159 15.92 -17.56 -55.38
C ASP A 159 15.55 -16.89 -54.04
N LEU A 160 14.43 -16.17 -53.99
CA LEU A 160 13.90 -15.59 -52.75
C LEU A 160 13.51 -16.69 -51.75
N SER A 161 12.82 -17.74 -52.22
CA SER A 161 12.38 -18.86 -51.38
C SER A 161 13.55 -19.66 -50.83
N LEU A 162 14.57 -19.93 -51.65
CA LEU A 162 15.79 -20.62 -51.22
C LEU A 162 16.59 -19.82 -50.19
N ARG A 163 16.63 -18.47 -50.31
CA ARG A 163 17.23 -17.62 -49.27
C ARG A 163 16.45 -17.64 -47.96
N LEU A 164 15.12 -17.70 -48.01
CA LEU A 164 14.28 -17.79 -46.81
C LEU A 164 14.32 -19.17 -46.14
N ASN A 165 14.44 -20.24 -46.93
CA ASN A 165 14.26 -21.63 -46.45
C ASN A 165 15.07 -21.98 -45.19
N PRO A 166 16.37 -21.63 -45.05
CA PRO A 166 17.15 -21.91 -43.85
C PRO A 166 16.57 -21.30 -42.56
N HIS A 167 15.77 -20.24 -42.69
CA HIS A 167 15.18 -19.48 -41.60
C HIS A 167 13.67 -19.69 -41.45
N MET A 168 13.02 -20.46 -42.34
CA MET A 168 11.57 -20.64 -42.31
C MET A 168 11.08 -21.25 -41.00
N SER A 169 11.85 -22.11 -40.35
CA SER A 169 11.51 -22.60 -39.00
C SER A 169 11.32 -21.49 -37.97
N ILE A 170 12.06 -20.37 -38.08
CA ILE A 170 11.90 -19.18 -37.22
C ILE A 170 10.62 -18.44 -37.59
N PHE A 171 10.36 -18.20 -38.87
CA PHE A 171 9.17 -17.49 -39.34
C PHE A 171 7.88 -18.30 -39.16
N ALA A 172 7.96 -19.63 -39.13
CA ALA A 172 6.85 -20.56 -38.96
C ALA A 172 6.48 -20.84 -37.48
N LEU A 173 7.09 -20.13 -36.53
CA LEU A 173 6.90 -20.35 -35.09
C LEU A 173 7.35 -21.75 -34.58
N ASN A 174 8.13 -22.47 -35.39
CA ASN A 174 8.58 -23.84 -35.13
C ASN A 174 10.01 -23.92 -34.56
N TRP A 175 10.72 -22.79 -34.50
CA TRP A 175 12.05 -22.73 -33.91
C TRP A 175 11.98 -22.79 -32.38
N ARG A 176 12.93 -23.49 -31.77
CA ARG A 176 13.15 -23.51 -30.33
C ARG A 176 14.59 -23.12 -30.07
N PRO A 177 14.86 -21.96 -29.43
CA PRO A 177 16.22 -21.60 -29.01
C PRO A 177 16.81 -22.71 -28.14
N GLU A 178 18.09 -23.04 -28.32
CA GLU A 178 18.77 -24.08 -27.55
C GLU A 178 19.14 -23.59 -26.13
N ASP A 179 19.16 -24.50 -25.15
CA ASP A 179 19.49 -24.16 -23.75
C ASP A 179 20.99 -23.85 -23.55
N PHE A 180 21.28 -23.00 -22.55
CA PHE A 180 22.59 -22.50 -22.05
C PHE A 180 23.88 -22.98 -22.75
N GLY A 181 24.61 -22.02 -23.35
CA GLY A 181 25.98 -22.18 -23.88
C GLY A 181 26.15 -21.69 -25.32
N THR A 182 25.07 -21.66 -26.09
CA THR A 182 25.03 -21.26 -27.51
C THR A 182 24.17 -20.01 -27.78
N ARG A 183 23.83 -19.23 -26.74
CA ARG A 183 22.90 -18.08 -26.84
C ARG A 183 23.30 -17.01 -27.83
N ASP A 184 24.60 -16.70 -27.91
CA ASP A 184 25.08 -15.74 -28.90
C ASP A 184 24.86 -16.26 -30.33
N ARG A 185 24.92 -17.58 -30.53
CA ARG A 185 24.61 -18.23 -31.81
C ARG A 185 23.12 -18.21 -32.13
N ASP A 186 22.24 -18.41 -31.15
CA ASP A 186 20.79 -18.32 -31.37
C ASP A 186 20.35 -16.88 -31.70
N LEU A 187 20.94 -15.90 -31.01
CA LEU A 187 20.72 -14.49 -31.33
C LEU A 187 21.28 -14.15 -32.70
N GLU A 188 22.50 -14.58 -33.02
CA GLU A 188 23.10 -14.37 -34.34
C GLU A 188 22.25 -15.02 -35.43
N ARG A 189 21.77 -16.25 -35.23
CA ARG A 189 20.87 -16.95 -36.15
C ARG A 189 19.54 -16.20 -36.36
N PHE A 190 18.97 -15.66 -35.28
CA PHE A 190 17.76 -14.84 -35.35
C PHE A 190 18.00 -13.52 -36.08
N GLU A 191 19.13 -12.85 -35.83
CA GLU A 191 19.47 -11.60 -36.50
C GLU A 191 19.83 -11.81 -37.98
N GLN A 192 20.43 -12.95 -38.33
CA GLN A 192 20.60 -13.37 -39.73
C GLN A 192 19.23 -13.59 -40.39
N ALA A 193 18.29 -14.26 -39.71
CA ALA A 193 16.93 -14.42 -40.23
C ALA A 193 16.24 -13.05 -40.45
N ASN A 194 16.36 -12.14 -39.48
CA ASN A 194 15.87 -10.77 -39.55
C ASN A 194 16.44 -10.02 -40.79
N GLN A 195 17.75 -10.07 -40.99
CA GLN A 195 18.40 -9.46 -42.16
C GLN A 195 17.89 -10.06 -43.47
N THR A 196 17.77 -11.39 -43.53
CA THR A 196 17.32 -12.12 -44.72
C THR A 196 15.87 -11.78 -45.08
N VAL A 197 14.93 -11.77 -44.13
CA VAL A 197 13.53 -11.43 -44.42
C VAL A 197 13.37 -9.98 -44.84
N GLN A 198 14.11 -9.05 -44.24
CA GLN A 198 14.11 -7.65 -44.67
C GLN A 198 14.70 -7.46 -46.07
N ALA A 199 15.76 -8.20 -46.41
CA ALA A 199 16.33 -8.17 -47.77
C ALA A 199 15.34 -8.72 -48.80
N VAL A 200 14.71 -9.85 -48.50
CA VAL A 200 13.68 -10.47 -49.36
C VAL A 200 12.47 -9.54 -49.52
N ALA A 201 12.00 -8.91 -48.45
CA ALA A 201 10.92 -7.92 -48.50
C ALA A 201 11.27 -6.71 -49.40
N ARG A 202 12.53 -6.25 -49.35
CA ARG A 202 13.03 -5.16 -50.21
C ARG A 202 13.07 -5.57 -51.68
N ASP A 203 13.60 -6.76 -51.97
CA ASP A 203 13.70 -7.30 -53.33
C ASP A 203 12.29 -7.52 -53.92
N LEU A 204 11.37 -8.08 -53.13
CA LEU A 204 9.98 -8.30 -53.52
C LEU A 204 9.24 -6.96 -53.75
N GLY A 205 9.42 -5.98 -52.87
CA GLY A 205 8.85 -4.65 -53.05
C GLY A 205 9.37 -3.94 -54.30
N ALA A 206 10.67 -4.03 -54.59
CA ALA A 206 11.27 -3.49 -55.80
C ALA A 206 10.79 -4.20 -57.08
N LEU A 207 10.42 -5.49 -56.98
CA LEU A 207 9.84 -6.23 -58.08
C LEU A 207 8.44 -5.73 -58.44
N ILE A 208 7.61 -5.53 -57.41
CA ILE A 208 6.21 -5.11 -57.56
C ILE A 208 6.11 -3.65 -58.02
N GLN A 209 6.94 -2.77 -57.46
CA GLN A 209 6.92 -1.33 -57.74
C GLN A 209 7.08 -1.01 -59.24
N LYS A 210 7.69 -1.91 -60.03
CA LYS A 210 7.91 -1.74 -61.48
C LYS A 210 6.66 -1.85 -62.34
N ASN A 211 5.58 -2.46 -61.86
CA ASN A 211 4.47 -2.88 -62.74
C ASN A 211 3.23 -1.97 -62.67
N HIS A 212 3.20 -1.02 -61.73
CA HIS A 212 2.22 0.07 -61.60
C HIS A 212 0.73 -0.19 -61.23
N PRO A 213 0.18 -1.37 -60.88
CA PRO A 213 -1.22 -1.46 -60.46
C PRO A 213 -1.35 -1.31 -58.93
N ALA A 214 -2.43 -0.67 -58.50
CA ALA A 214 -2.84 -0.73 -57.09
C ALA A 214 -3.42 -2.11 -56.78
N TYR A 215 -3.25 -2.59 -55.55
CA TYR A 215 -3.75 -3.91 -55.12
C TYR A 215 -4.60 -3.81 -53.87
N ASP A 216 -5.80 -4.40 -53.91
CA ASP A 216 -6.72 -4.40 -52.80
C ASP A 216 -6.32 -5.45 -51.75
N MET A 217 -6.19 -5.04 -50.48
CA MET A 217 -5.79 -5.93 -49.39
C MET A 217 -6.82 -7.03 -49.10
N ASP A 218 -8.11 -6.82 -49.41
CA ASP A 218 -9.13 -7.88 -49.31
C ASP A 218 -8.95 -8.96 -50.39
N ASP A 219 -8.40 -8.59 -51.55
CA ASP A 219 -8.05 -9.56 -52.58
C ASP A 219 -6.94 -10.51 -52.10
N PHE A 220 -6.04 -10.05 -51.23
CA PHE A 220 -5.07 -10.94 -50.59
C PHE A 220 -5.73 -11.96 -49.67
N VAL A 221 -6.66 -11.51 -48.83
CA VAL A 221 -7.39 -12.41 -47.92
C VAL A 221 -8.20 -13.43 -48.72
N ARG A 222 -8.90 -12.99 -49.78
CA ARG A 222 -9.63 -13.88 -50.69
C ARG A 222 -8.72 -14.87 -51.40
N PHE A 223 -7.54 -14.43 -51.83
CA PHE A 223 -6.54 -15.30 -52.45
C PHE A 223 -6.08 -16.40 -51.49
N ILE A 224 -5.69 -16.04 -50.26
CA ILE A 224 -5.21 -17.02 -49.27
C ILE A 224 -6.34 -17.97 -48.83
N ALA A 225 -7.58 -17.48 -48.67
CA ALA A 225 -8.73 -18.32 -48.40
C ALA A 225 -8.98 -19.32 -49.54
N ALA A 226 -9.00 -18.86 -50.80
CA ALA A 226 -9.20 -19.71 -51.96
C ALA A 226 -8.07 -20.74 -52.16
N MET A 227 -6.83 -20.39 -51.78
CA MET A 227 -5.69 -21.32 -51.75
C MET A 227 -5.83 -22.38 -50.66
N SER A 228 -6.26 -21.98 -49.45
CA SER A 228 -6.51 -22.90 -48.33
C SER A 228 -7.62 -23.89 -48.68
N ASP A 229 -8.72 -23.40 -49.26
CA ASP A 229 -9.84 -24.23 -49.70
C ASP A 229 -9.40 -25.22 -50.81
N PHE A 230 -8.56 -24.77 -51.75
CA PHE A 230 -8.04 -25.61 -52.83
C PHE A 230 -7.05 -26.68 -52.35
N ALA A 231 -6.27 -26.39 -51.30
CA ALA A 231 -5.35 -27.35 -50.69
C ALA A 231 -6.06 -28.38 -49.78
N GLU A 232 -7.38 -28.27 -49.60
CA GLU A 232 -8.17 -29.07 -48.65
C GLU A 232 -7.66 -29.02 -47.19
N GLU A 233 -6.87 -28.00 -46.87
CA GLU A 233 -6.30 -27.77 -45.55
C GLU A 233 -6.88 -26.49 -44.96
N ARG A 234 -7.38 -26.55 -43.72
CA ARG A 234 -7.83 -25.36 -43.01
C ARG A 234 -6.62 -24.65 -42.41
N TRP A 235 -6.12 -23.62 -43.10
CA TRP A 235 -5.01 -22.84 -42.58
C TRP A 235 -5.50 -21.81 -41.57
N ASP A 236 -5.03 -21.93 -40.32
CA ASP A 236 -5.31 -20.97 -39.23
C ASP A 236 -4.97 -19.52 -39.60
N ILE A 237 -4.07 -19.33 -40.56
CA ILE A 237 -3.70 -18.00 -41.05
C ILE A 237 -4.86 -17.27 -41.74
N VAL A 238 -5.83 -17.97 -42.35
CA VAL A 238 -6.97 -17.33 -43.04
C VAL A 238 -7.85 -16.59 -42.03
N GLU A 239 -8.22 -17.26 -40.95
CA GLU A 239 -9.04 -16.69 -39.88
C GLU A 239 -8.31 -15.53 -39.18
N ASN A 240 -7.02 -15.70 -38.90
CA ASN A 240 -6.18 -14.64 -38.34
C ASN A 240 -6.03 -13.45 -39.28
N LEU A 241 -5.80 -13.67 -40.58
CA LEU A 241 -5.72 -12.60 -41.57
C LEU A 241 -7.03 -11.84 -41.65
N GLN A 242 -8.18 -12.53 -41.73
CA GLN A 242 -9.49 -11.87 -41.74
C GLN A 242 -9.71 -11.01 -40.48
N ARG A 243 -9.33 -11.54 -39.32
CA ARG A 243 -9.47 -10.85 -38.03
C ARG A 243 -8.58 -9.62 -37.91
N PHE A 244 -7.34 -9.67 -38.38
CA PHE A 244 -6.36 -8.58 -38.26
C PHE A 244 -6.28 -7.68 -39.49
N MET A 245 -6.90 -8.04 -40.62
CA MET A 245 -6.87 -7.23 -41.84
C MET A 245 -7.40 -5.81 -41.62
N PRO A 246 -8.50 -5.56 -40.87
CA PRO A 246 -8.93 -4.21 -40.55
C PRO A 246 -7.83 -3.37 -39.87
N VAL A 247 -7.08 -3.98 -38.94
CA VAL A 247 -5.93 -3.33 -38.28
C VAL A 247 -4.84 -3.02 -39.30
N ALA A 248 -4.48 -3.98 -40.15
CA ALA A 248 -3.46 -3.80 -41.18
C ALA A 248 -3.81 -2.68 -42.15
N LYS A 249 -5.08 -2.55 -42.55
CA LYS A 249 -5.57 -1.45 -43.40
C LYS A 249 -5.48 -0.08 -42.71
N LYS A 250 -5.88 0.02 -41.44
CA LYS A 250 -5.75 1.27 -40.67
C LYS A 250 -4.31 1.68 -40.47
N VAL A 251 -3.45 0.71 -40.11
CA VAL A 251 -2.00 0.94 -40.03
C VAL A 251 -1.50 1.41 -41.39
N LYS A 252 -1.76 0.69 -42.48
CA LYS A 252 -1.36 1.09 -43.84
C LYS A 252 -1.76 2.53 -44.17
N LYS A 253 -3.03 2.89 -43.93
CA LYS A 253 -3.54 4.25 -44.15
C LYS A 253 -2.79 5.29 -43.32
N ALA A 254 -2.58 5.00 -42.04
CA ALA A 254 -1.85 5.87 -41.14
C ALA A 254 -0.38 6.02 -41.54
N LEU A 255 0.21 5.06 -42.25
CA LEU A 255 1.58 5.11 -42.71
C LEU A 255 1.75 5.86 -44.03
N THR A 256 0.89 5.60 -45.01
CA THR A 256 1.08 6.12 -46.37
C THR A 256 0.21 7.34 -46.71
N GLY A 257 -0.78 7.67 -45.87
CA GLY A 257 -1.71 8.79 -46.09
C GLY A 257 -2.68 8.60 -47.27
N GLY A 258 -2.59 7.47 -47.99
CA GLY A 258 -3.39 7.14 -49.16
C GLY A 258 -4.70 6.41 -48.86
N THR A 259 -5.17 5.60 -49.82
CA THR A 259 -6.40 4.82 -49.62
C THR A 259 -6.21 3.73 -48.57
N GLU A 260 -7.30 3.39 -47.87
CA GLU A 260 -7.25 2.44 -46.74
C GLU A 260 -7.06 0.99 -47.20
N ASN A 261 -7.68 0.62 -48.33
CA ASN A 261 -7.72 -0.77 -48.79
C ASN A 261 -6.74 -1.09 -49.93
N ALA A 262 -6.28 -0.09 -50.69
CA ALA A 262 -5.44 -0.35 -51.86
C ALA A 262 -3.98 0.05 -51.58
N ILE A 263 -3.06 -0.87 -51.86
CA ILE A 263 -1.63 -0.64 -51.84
C ILE A 263 -1.22 -0.09 -53.22
N LEU A 264 -0.73 1.14 -53.25
CA LEU A 264 -0.22 1.79 -54.46
C LEU A 264 1.17 1.24 -54.83
N PRO A 265 1.58 1.36 -56.11
CA PRO A 265 2.84 0.81 -56.61
C PRO A 265 4.08 1.23 -55.81
N ASP A 266 4.14 2.49 -55.41
CA ASP A 266 5.22 3.09 -54.63
C ASP A 266 5.17 2.75 -53.13
N GLU A 267 4.01 2.33 -52.62
CA GLU A 267 3.82 1.95 -51.21
C GLU A 267 4.32 0.53 -50.90
N TRP A 268 4.39 -0.36 -51.90
CA TRP A 268 4.73 -1.77 -51.70
C TRP A 268 6.06 -2.02 -50.99
N ARG A 269 7.09 -1.26 -51.37
CA ARG A 269 8.42 -1.40 -50.77
C ARG A 269 8.38 -1.06 -49.28
N THR A 270 7.74 0.05 -48.92
CA THR A 270 7.61 0.49 -47.53
C THR A 270 6.77 -0.50 -46.72
N ILE A 271 5.61 -0.92 -47.23
CA ILE A 271 4.71 -1.85 -46.54
C ILE A 271 5.39 -3.21 -46.31
N LEU A 272 6.09 -3.77 -47.29
CA LEU A 272 6.74 -5.07 -47.15
C LEU A 272 7.90 -5.02 -46.14
N ILE A 273 8.74 -3.98 -46.20
CA ILE A 273 9.86 -3.81 -45.25
C ILE A 273 9.34 -3.63 -43.83
N MET A 274 8.30 -2.82 -43.66
CA MET A 274 7.72 -2.53 -42.34
C MET A 274 6.93 -3.71 -41.79
N GLY A 275 6.19 -4.43 -42.64
CA GLY A 275 5.55 -5.69 -42.29
C GLY A 275 6.56 -6.75 -41.85
N ALA A 276 7.67 -6.89 -42.57
CA ALA A 276 8.76 -7.79 -42.19
C ALA A 276 9.38 -7.41 -40.84
N ARG A 277 9.69 -6.13 -40.63
CA ARG A 277 10.22 -5.60 -39.36
C ARG A 277 9.24 -5.81 -38.20
N GLY A 278 7.96 -5.50 -38.40
CA GLY A 278 6.92 -5.72 -37.39
C GLY A 278 6.75 -7.20 -37.03
N TYR A 279 6.77 -8.09 -38.03
CA TYR A 279 6.72 -9.52 -37.80
C TYR A 279 7.96 -10.02 -37.04
N VAL A 280 9.15 -9.52 -37.38
CA VAL A 280 10.37 -9.85 -36.62
C VAL A 280 10.26 -9.39 -35.16
N GLN A 281 9.68 -8.22 -34.87
CA GLN A 281 9.49 -7.81 -33.47
C GLN A 281 8.53 -8.74 -32.72
N PHE A 282 7.46 -9.18 -33.36
CA PHE A 282 6.57 -10.22 -32.82
C PHE A 282 7.34 -11.52 -32.54
N LEU A 283 8.15 -11.98 -33.49
CA LEU A 283 8.98 -13.19 -33.30
C LEU A 283 10.00 -13.01 -32.17
N ARG A 284 10.60 -11.83 -32.03
CA ARG A 284 11.54 -11.54 -30.94
C ARG A 284 10.85 -11.60 -29.59
N TYR A 285 9.66 -11.01 -29.47
CA TYR A 285 8.83 -11.15 -28.28
C TYR A 285 8.54 -12.63 -27.98
N ARG A 286 8.06 -13.38 -28.98
CA ARG A 286 7.71 -14.79 -28.84
C ARG A 286 8.88 -15.66 -28.36
N TYR A 287 10.06 -15.51 -28.98
CA TYR A 287 11.21 -16.39 -28.71
C TYR A 287 12.10 -15.94 -27.55
N PHE A 288 12.21 -14.64 -27.27
CA PHE A 288 13.16 -14.13 -26.26
C PHE A 288 12.49 -13.46 -25.06
N VAL A 289 11.22 -13.04 -25.17
CA VAL A 289 10.49 -12.40 -24.05
C VAL A 289 9.49 -13.36 -23.41
N GLU A 290 8.65 -14.03 -24.20
CA GLU A 290 7.62 -14.97 -23.73
C GLU A 290 8.20 -16.37 -23.45
N ALA A 291 8.98 -16.94 -24.36
CA ALA A 291 9.42 -18.33 -24.28
C ALA A 291 10.41 -18.70 -23.15
N PRO A 292 11.35 -17.84 -22.66
CA PRO A 292 12.33 -18.34 -21.72
C PRO A 292 11.82 -18.26 -20.28
N GLN A 293 11.16 -19.32 -19.82
CA GLN A 293 10.86 -19.54 -18.39
C GLN A 293 12.14 -19.70 -17.53
N ARG A 294 13.32 -19.86 -18.15
CA ARG A 294 14.61 -20.13 -17.49
C ARG A 294 15.72 -19.09 -17.74
N ALA A 295 15.49 -18.06 -18.56
CA ALA A 295 16.47 -16.98 -18.68
C ALA A 295 16.38 -16.07 -17.45
N GLY A 296 17.52 -15.70 -16.87
CA GLY A 296 17.57 -14.74 -15.77
C GLY A 296 16.85 -13.44 -16.15
N ARG A 297 16.13 -12.83 -15.20
CA ARG A 297 15.26 -11.67 -15.44
C ARG A 297 15.98 -10.50 -16.14
N SER A 298 17.28 -10.32 -15.89
CA SER A 298 18.11 -9.26 -16.52
C SER A 298 18.27 -9.45 -18.03
N VAL A 299 18.34 -10.70 -18.50
CA VAL A 299 18.45 -11.02 -19.92
C VAL A 299 17.13 -10.73 -20.63
N ARG A 300 15.99 -11.08 -20.02
CA ARG A 300 14.66 -10.73 -20.57
C ARG A 300 14.49 -9.22 -20.67
N LEU A 301 14.94 -8.46 -19.66
CA LEU A 301 14.89 -7.01 -19.68
C LEU A 301 15.74 -6.40 -20.81
N ASN A 302 16.93 -6.94 -21.05
CA ASN A 302 17.76 -6.54 -22.19
C ASN A 302 17.04 -6.74 -23.53
N TYR A 303 16.36 -7.87 -23.71
CA TYR A 303 15.59 -8.11 -24.92
C TYR A 303 14.38 -7.19 -25.04
N VAL A 304 13.65 -6.94 -23.94
CA VAL A 304 12.54 -5.98 -23.93
C VAL A 304 13.03 -4.58 -24.30
N ALA A 305 14.15 -4.11 -23.72
CA ALA A 305 14.74 -2.82 -24.04
C ALA A 305 15.13 -2.72 -25.52
N ARG A 306 15.76 -3.77 -26.08
CA ARG A 306 16.13 -3.82 -27.50
C ARG A 306 14.91 -3.88 -28.42
N THR A 307 13.88 -4.65 -28.06
CA THR A 307 12.61 -4.68 -28.78
C THR A 307 11.96 -3.30 -28.77
N LEU A 308 11.95 -2.60 -27.64
CA LEU A 308 11.42 -1.24 -27.54
C LEU A 308 12.23 -0.25 -28.39
N GLU A 309 13.57 -0.32 -28.35
CA GLU A 309 14.43 0.53 -29.18
C GLU A 309 14.15 0.31 -30.67
N ASP A 310 14.14 -0.94 -31.11
CA ASP A 310 13.89 -1.27 -32.52
C ASP A 310 12.45 -0.92 -32.92
N SER A 311 11.45 -1.14 -32.05
CA SER A 311 10.07 -0.71 -32.30
C SER A 311 9.97 0.81 -32.44
N VAL A 312 10.60 1.57 -31.56
CA VAL A 312 10.65 3.04 -31.65
C VAL A 312 11.32 3.47 -32.96
N SER A 313 12.42 2.83 -33.37
CA SER A 313 13.08 3.10 -34.65
C SER A 313 12.20 2.74 -35.85
N ILE A 314 11.43 1.64 -35.79
CA ILE A 314 10.47 1.30 -36.83
C ILE A 314 9.42 2.41 -36.96
N PHE A 315 8.85 2.88 -35.84
CA PHE A 315 7.88 3.97 -35.87
C PHE A 315 8.49 5.31 -36.29
N GLU A 316 9.75 5.59 -35.95
CA GLU A 316 10.49 6.76 -36.43
C GLU A 316 10.59 6.75 -37.96
N ASP A 317 11.12 5.67 -38.54
CA ASP A 317 11.24 5.51 -40.00
C ASP A 317 9.86 5.58 -40.69
N LEU A 318 8.82 5.04 -40.04
CA LEU A 318 7.44 5.09 -40.52
C LEU A 318 6.88 6.51 -40.57
N VAL A 319 7.14 7.31 -39.55
CA VAL A 319 6.72 8.72 -39.52
C VAL A 319 7.56 9.53 -40.52
N HIS A 320 8.83 9.22 -40.69
CA HIS A 320 9.70 9.87 -41.65
C HIS A 320 9.21 9.72 -43.11
N GLU A 321 8.81 8.51 -43.50
CA GLU A 321 8.31 8.20 -44.86
C GLU A 321 6.91 8.76 -45.14
N LYS A 322 6.18 9.19 -44.10
CA LYS A 322 4.81 9.66 -44.24
C LYS A 322 4.74 11.09 -44.80
N PRO A 323 3.82 11.38 -45.74
CA PRO A 323 3.52 12.76 -46.14
C PRO A 323 3.07 13.60 -44.92
N GLY A 324 3.88 14.59 -44.55
CA GLY A 324 3.63 15.47 -43.40
C GLY A 324 4.42 15.12 -42.13
N HIS A 325 5.21 14.04 -42.14
CA HIS A 325 6.14 13.65 -41.07
C HIS A 325 5.51 13.55 -39.67
N GLN A 326 4.22 13.21 -39.60
CA GLN A 326 3.50 13.04 -38.34
C GLN A 326 2.32 12.07 -38.44
N VAL A 327 2.05 11.35 -37.36
CA VAL A 327 0.84 10.55 -37.19
C VAL A 327 -0.09 11.26 -36.21
N SER A 328 -1.29 11.60 -36.65
CA SER A 328 -2.27 12.32 -35.84
C SER A 328 -2.94 11.43 -34.80
N ARG A 329 -3.47 12.02 -33.73
CA ARG A 329 -4.22 11.30 -32.69
C ARG A 329 -5.41 10.54 -33.27
N ALA A 330 -6.14 11.14 -34.22
CA ALA A 330 -7.28 10.49 -34.87
C ALA A 330 -6.89 9.21 -35.63
N GLU A 331 -5.69 9.17 -36.20
CA GLU A 331 -5.16 7.96 -36.84
C GLU A 331 -4.81 6.89 -35.80
N ILE A 332 -4.25 7.30 -34.66
CA ILE A 332 -3.96 6.39 -33.53
C ILE A 332 -5.26 5.82 -32.97
N ASP A 333 -6.28 6.65 -32.73
CA ASP A 333 -7.59 6.23 -32.29
C ASP A 333 -8.16 5.15 -33.24
N GLY A 334 -8.10 5.38 -34.55
CA GLY A 334 -8.57 4.42 -35.55
C GLY A 334 -7.78 3.10 -35.55
N ILE A 335 -6.47 3.15 -35.28
CA ILE A 335 -5.64 1.94 -35.12
C ILE A 335 -6.05 1.18 -33.85
N LEU A 336 -6.13 1.88 -32.71
CA LEU A 336 -6.45 1.27 -31.41
C LEU A 336 -7.87 0.68 -31.39
N GLU A 337 -8.85 1.33 -32.03
CA GLU A 337 -10.21 0.83 -32.17
C GLU A 337 -10.28 -0.43 -33.05
N SER A 338 -9.45 -0.50 -34.10
CA SER A 338 -9.34 -1.72 -34.90
C SER A 338 -8.68 -2.83 -34.10
N PHE A 339 -7.69 -2.51 -33.25
CA PHE A 339 -7.08 -3.47 -32.34
C PHE A 339 -8.06 -3.98 -31.28
N SER A 340 -8.94 -3.15 -30.72
CA SER A 340 -9.94 -3.62 -29.74
C SER A 340 -10.97 -4.54 -30.38
N THR A 341 -11.32 -4.30 -31.64
CA THR A 341 -12.18 -5.19 -32.43
C THR A 341 -11.49 -6.53 -32.70
N ALA A 342 -10.22 -6.48 -33.10
CA ALA A 342 -9.43 -7.68 -33.37
C ALA A 342 -9.05 -8.43 -32.09
N TRP A 343 -8.90 -7.76 -30.95
CA TRP A 343 -8.52 -8.36 -29.68
C TRP A 343 -9.47 -7.86 -28.57
N PRO A 344 -10.58 -8.58 -28.30
CA PRO A 344 -11.61 -8.11 -27.36
C PRO A 344 -11.15 -7.84 -25.92
N ALA A 345 -10.03 -8.42 -25.50
CA ALA A 345 -9.42 -8.13 -24.19
C ALA A 345 -8.69 -6.77 -24.18
N PHE A 346 -8.24 -6.28 -25.33
CA PHE A 346 -7.70 -4.93 -25.48
C PHE A 346 -8.87 -3.95 -25.61
N LYS A 347 -8.97 -3.02 -24.67
CA LYS A 347 -10.04 -2.04 -24.62
C LYS A 347 -9.46 -0.63 -24.74
N THR A 348 -10.09 0.22 -25.52
CA THR A 348 -9.62 1.59 -25.73
C THR A 348 -10.79 2.55 -25.74
N SER A 349 -10.49 3.85 -25.63
CA SER A 349 -11.43 4.94 -25.77
C SER A 349 -10.69 6.21 -26.19
N GLU A 350 -11.41 7.19 -26.76
CA GLU A 350 -10.82 8.48 -27.10
C GLU A 350 -10.25 9.20 -25.86
N VAL A 351 -10.88 9.02 -24.69
CA VAL A 351 -10.39 9.58 -23.42
C VAL A 351 -9.06 8.95 -23.05
N LEU A 352 -8.94 7.62 -23.09
CA LEU A 352 -7.70 6.92 -22.78
C LEU A 352 -6.59 7.33 -23.74
N THR A 353 -6.87 7.39 -25.04
CA THR A 353 -5.87 7.84 -26.03
C THR A 353 -5.43 9.26 -25.76
N ARG A 354 -6.34 10.18 -25.45
CA ARG A 354 -6.00 11.57 -25.14
C ARG A 354 -5.11 11.68 -23.90
N GLU A 355 -5.42 10.93 -22.84
CA GLU A 355 -4.55 10.89 -21.65
C GLU A 355 -3.19 10.24 -21.95
N PHE A 356 -3.15 9.21 -22.80
CA PHE A 356 -1.90 8.63 -23.29
C PHE A 356 -1.06 9.65 -24.09
N MET A 357 -1.69 10.48 -24.93
CA MET A 357 -0.99 11.56 -25.63
C MET A 357 -0.39 12.60 -24.68
N ARG A 358 -1.05 12.89 -23.55
CA ARG A 358 -0.47 13.75 -22.49
C ARG A 358 0.74 13.09 -21.85
N LEU A 359 0.65 11.80 -21.51
CA LEU A 359 1.81 11.06 -20.99
C LEU A 359 2.95 11.04 -22.01
N LYS A 360 2.66 10.80 -23.29
CA LYS A 360 3.64 10.92 -24.38
C LYS A 360 4.31 12.27 -24.37
N GLN A 361 3.58 13.37 -24.17
CA GLN A 361 4.18 14.70 -24.10
C GLN A 361 5.14 14.83 -22.91
N VAL A 362 4.80 14.26 -21.75
CA VAL A 362 5.68 14.23 -20.57
C VAL A 362 6.93 13.42 -20.83
N PHE A 363 6.79 12.24 -21.42
CA PHE A 363 7.90 11.31 -21.64
C PHE A 363 8.78 11.69 -22.82
N PHE A 364 8.23 12.18 -23.92
CA PHE A 364 8.93 12.35 -25.20
C PHE A 364 8.83 13.77 -25.77
N GLY A 365 7.93 14.60 -25.26
CA GLY A 365 7.71 15.96 -25.73
C GLY A 365 6.74 16.06 -26.90
N GLY A 366 6.91 17.13 -27.69
CA GLY A 366 6.15 17.39 -28.90
C GLY A 366 4.70 17.80 -28.69
N ALA A 367 3.90 17.64 -29.75
CA ALA A 367 2.50 18.03 -29.79
C ALA A 367 1.59 16.99 -29.13
N LEU A 368 0.43 17.45 -28.63
CA LEU A 368 -0.59 16.60 -28.00
C LEU A 368 -1.39 15.80 -29.03
N ASP A 369 -1.57 16.34 -30.24
CA ASP A 369 -2.46 15.76 -31.24
C ASP A 369 -1.70 14.98 -32.33
N SER A 370 -0.39 14.79 -32.17
CA SER A 370 0.41 13.99 -33.11
C SER A 370 1.69 13.40 -32.50
N PHE A 371 2.19 12.36 -33.17
CA PHE A 371 3.55 11.87 -33.04
C PHE A 371 4.35 12.33 -34.26
N ALA A 372 5.41 13.09 -34.02
CA ALA A 372 6.40 13.51 -35.01
C ALA A 372 7.68 12.67 -34.89
N GLU A 373 8.54 12.76 -35.90
CA GLU A 373 9.85 12.08 -35.92
C GLU A 373 10.69 12.37 -34.66
N THR A 374 10.69 13.64 -34.20
CA THR A 374 11.43 14.07 -33.01
C THR A 374 10.95 13.40 -31.72
N ASP A 375 9.68 12.99 -31.64
CA ASP A 375 9.15 12.28 -30.47
C ASP A 375 9.77 10.88 -30.34
N PHE A 376 9.94 10.18 -31.47
CA PHE A 376 10.56 8.86 -31.49
C PHE A 376 12.07 8.95 -31.26
N GLN A 377 12.74 9.98 -31.77
CA GLN A 377 14.15 10.27 -31.46
C GLN A 377 14.35 10.46 -29.95
N ASN A 378 13.48 11.26 -29.32
CA ASN A 378 13.50 11.47 -27.87
C ASN A 378 13.21 10.18 -27.10
N ALA A 379 12.23 9.39 -27.56
CA ALA A 379 11.93 8.08 -26.96
C ALA A 379 13.15 7.16 -27.00
N ARG A 380 13.83 7.08 -28.15
CA ARG A 380 15.02 6.26 -28.36
C ARG A 380 16.15 6.63 -27.41
N LEU A 381 16.45 7.92 -27.25
CA LEU A 381 17.46 8.41 -26.30
C LEU A 381 17.15 8.01 -24.84
N LYS A 382 15.87 7.81 -24.51
CA LYS A 382 15.41 7.48 -23.15
C LYS A 382 15.29 6.00 -22.87
N VAL A 383 15.23 5.14 -23.89
CA VAL A 383 15.22 3.68 -23.70
C VAL A 383 16.41 3.24 -22.84
N GLY A 384 17.60 3.81 -23.07
CA GLY A 384 18.79 3.53 -22.25
C GLY A 384 18.62 3.92 -20.77
N VAL A 385 17.95 5.04 -20.48
CA VAL A 385 17.67 5.47 -19.11
C VAL A 385 16.66 4.55 -18.44
N PHE A 386 15.56 4.19 -19.11
CA PHE A 386 14.57 3.26 -18.55
C PHE A 386 15.13 1.87 -18.33
N LYS A 387 15.98 1.39 -19.24
CA LYS A 387 16.73 0.15 -19.07
C LYS A 387 17.60 0.22 -17.82
N ALA A 388 18.40 1.27 -17.65
CA ALA A 388 19.26 1.42 -16.48
C ALA A 388 18.45 1.44 -15.18
N ILE A 389 17.33 2.16 -15.14
CA ILE A 389 16.43 2.19 -13.99
C ILE A 389 15.90 0.79 -13.66
N ALA A 390 15.41 0.07 -14.68
CA ALA A 390 14.90 -1.27 -14.49
C ALA A 390 15.99 -2.25 -14.03
N GLU A 391 17.23 -2.13 -14.55
CA GLU A 391 18.39 -2.91 -14.09
C GLU A 391 18.76 -2.62 -12.64
N TRP A 392 18.65 -1.36 -12.19
CA TRP A 392 18.88 -1.01 -10.78
C TRP A 392 17.81 -1.59 -9.86
N CYS A 393 16.52 -1.53 -10.26
CA CYS A 393 15.42 -2.01 -9.43
C CYS A 393 15.26 -3.53 -9.41
N LEU A 394 15.71 -4.23 -10.45
CA LEU A 394 15.47 -5.67 -10.63
C LEU A 394 16.02 -6.56 -9.49
N PRO A 395 17.22 -6.33 -8.93
CA PRO A 395 17.72 -7.07 -7.77
C PRO A 395 16.80 -6.96 -6.54
N HIS A 396 16.04 -5.87 -6.43
CA HIS A 396 15.17 -5.57 -5.29
C HIS A 396 13.70 -5.89 -5.54
N LEU A 397 13.37 -6.56 -6.66
CA LEU A 397 11.97 -6.74 -7.08
C LEU A 397 11.14 -7.53 -6.05
N SER A 398 11.71 -8.49 -5.34
CA SER A 398 10.99 -9.20 -4.25
C SER A 398 10.56 -8.23 -3.14
N LEU A 399 11.41 -7.26 -2.80
CA LEU A 399 11.12 -6.27 -1.78
C LEU A 399 10.06 -5.27 -2.27
N LEU A 400 10.20 -4.80 -3.52
CA LEU A 400 9.25 -3.88 -4.16
C LEU A 400 7.88 -4.49 -4.46
N SER A 401 7.78 -5.82 -4.57
CA SER A 401 6.54 -6.52 -4.89
C SER A 401 5.73 -6.99 -3.68
N GLY A 402 6.24 -6.78 -2.46
CA GLY A 402 5.58 -7.32 -1.25
C GLY A 402 5.93 -8.77 -0.93
N GLU A 403 6.81 -9.42 -1.70
CA GLU A 403 7.14 -10.85 -1.58
C GLU A 403 8.35 -11.14 -0.69
N TRP A 404 9.06 -10.11 -0.23
CA TRP A 404 10.28 -10.29 0.56
C TRP A 404 9.99 -10.74 1.99
N LYS A 405 10.84 -11.62 2.53
CA LYS A 405 10.73 -12.16 3.87
C LYS A 405 11.97 -11.79 4.68
N PRO A 406 11.92 -10.74 5.52
CA PRO A 406 13.09 -10.24 6.23
C PRO A 406 13.66 -11.25 7.24
N GLU A 407 12.85 -12.21 7.71
CA GLU A 407 13.23 -13.20 8.73
C GLU A 407 14.28 -14.21 8.23
N VAL A 408 14.48 -14.31 6.92
CA VAL A 408 15.47 -15.21 6.30
C VAL A 408 16.89 -14.65 6.42
N LEU A 409 17.04 -13.35 6.72
CA LEU A 409 18.33 -12.67 6.84
C LEU A 409 18.61 -12.26 8.28
N PRO A 410 19.89 -12.18 8.69
CA PRO A 410 20.27 -11.50 9.92
C PRO A 410 19.74 -10.05 9.94
N PRO A 411 19.35 -9.51 11.10
CA PRO A 411 18.73 -8.18 11.22
C PRO A 411 19.53 -7.05 10.54
N GLU A 412 20.85 -7.04 10.71
CA GLU A 412 21.74 -6.06 10.06
C GLU A 412 21.76 -6.17 8.52
N GLN A 413 21.70 -7.41 7.99
CA GLN A 413 21.67 -7.64 6.55
C GLN A 413 20.31 -7.27 5.95
N ALA A 414 19.21 -7.56 6.66
CA ALA A 414 17.86 -7.15 6.25
C ALA A 414 17.76 -5.62 6.16
N LEU A 415 18.33 -4.90 7.13
CA LEU A 415 18.43 -3.44 7.09
C LEU A 415 19.27 -2.92 5.94
N ALA A 416 20.48 -3.48 5.75
CA ALA A 416 21.35 -3.09 4.66
C ALA A 416 20.67 -3.30 3.29
N GLU A 417 19.88 -4.36 3.13
CA GLU A 417 19.12 -4.61 1.91
C GLU A 417 17.98 -3.60 1.69
N LEU A 418 17.24 -3.25 2.74
CA LEU A 418 16.24 -2.17 2.70
C LEU A 418 16.87 -0.82 2.35
N ASP A 419 18.03 -0.51 2.92
CA ASP A 419 18.74 0.75 2.65
C ASP A 419 19.26 0.83 1.22
N ARG A 420 19.81 -0.26 0.70
CA ARG A 420 20.17 -0.37 -0.72
C ARG A 420 18.95 -0.19 -1.62
N THR A 421 17.82 -0.80 -1.25
CA THR A 421 16.57 -0.67 -2.02
C THR A 421 16.05 0.76 -2.00
N ARG A 422 16.03 1.42 -0.84
CA ARG A 422 15.63 2.83 -0.71
C ARG A 422 16.54 3.76 -1.52
N ALA A 423 17.86 3.59 -1.43
CA ALA A 423 18.81 4.38 -2.21
C ALA A 423 18.60 4.17 -3.73
N THR A 424 18.29 2.94 -4.13
CA THR A 424 17.95 2.60 -5.52
C THR A 424 16.66 3.28 -5.96
N LEU A 425 15.60 3.27 -5.14
CA LEU A 425 14.33 3.95 -5.43
C LEU A 425 14.51 5.46 -5.58
N ASP A 426 15.29 6.10 -4.71
CA ASP A 426 15.58 7.53 -4.81
C ASP A 426 16.34 7.84 -6.10
N ARG A 427 17.41 7.09 -6.38
CA ARG A 427 18.19 7.21 -7.63
C ARG A 427 17.32 7.00 -8.88
N ALA A 428 16.48 5.97 -8.87
CA ALA A 428 15.56 5.66 -9.96
C ALA A 428 14.54 6.78 -10.17
N GLY A 429 13.95 7.29 -9.09
CA GLY A 429 13.00 8.40 -9.12
C GLY A 429 13.62 9.68 -9.68
N GLN A 430 14.83 10.04 -9.22
CA GLN A 430 15.56 11.20 -9.74
C GLN A 430 15.94 11.05 -11.21
N ALA A 431 16.46 9.89 -11.62
CA ALA A 431 16.81 9.62 -13.02
C ALA A 431 15.59 9.64 -13.93
N LEU A 432 14.47 9.05 -13.49
CA LEU A 432 13.20 9.09 -14.20
C LEU A 432 12.71 10.53 -14.34
N GLY A 433 12.71 11.29 -13.24
CA GLY A 433 12.27 12.68 -13.26
C GLY A 433 13.13 13.58 -14.15
N ALA A 434 14.44 13.36 -14.18
CA ALA A 434 15.36 14.08 -15.07
C ALA A 434 15.13 13.73 -16.56
N ALA A 435 14.63 12.53 -16.84
CA ALA A 435 14.31 12.07 -18.17
C ALA A 435 12.96 12.57 -18.70
N LEU A 436 12.13 13.29 -17.92
CA LEU A 436 10.85 13.82 -18.40
C LEU A 436 11.05 15.17 -19.13
N GLU A 437 10.36 15.37 -20.26
CA GLU A 437 10.49 16.57 -21.11
C GLU A 437 9.57 17.72 -20.70
N SER A 438 8.33 17.43 -20.32
CA SER A 438 7.30 18.45 -20.09
C SER A 438 6.72 18.39 -18.68
N GLY A 439 5.95 19.43 -18.36
CA GLY A 439 5.09 19.38 -17.19
C GLY A 439 3.86 18.50 -17.42
N TYR A 440 3.17 18.16 -16.34
CA TYR A 440 1.94 17.36 -16.35
C TYR A 440 0.94 17.88 -15.32
N ASP A 441 -0.31 18.05 -15.73
CA ASP A 441 -1.38 18.41 -14.83
C ASP A 441 -1.92 17.15 -14.14
N LEU A 442 -1.69 17.04 -12.82
CA LEU A 442 -2.08 15.88 -12.02
C LEU A 442 -3.60 15.68 -11.95
N SER A 443 -4.42 16.68 -12.30
CA SER A 443 -5.87 16.46 -12.44
C SER A 443 -6.19 15.43 -13.53
N HIS A 444 -5.35 15.33 -14.56
CA HIS A 444 -5.48 14.36 -15.63
C HIS A 444 -5.12 12.92 -15.20
N LEU A 445 -4.36 12.75 -14.12
CA LEU A 445 -4.09 11.43 -13.57
C LEU A 445 -5.39 10.76 -13.10
N SER A 446 -6.28 11.52 -12.47
CA SER A 446 -7.59 11.04 -12.04
C SER A 446 -8.44 10.57 -13.23
N VAL A 447 -8.41 11.31 -14.34
CA VAL A 447 -9.14 10.99 -15.58
C VAL A 447 -8.59 9.71 -16.18
N LEU A 448 -7.27 9.60 -16.29
CA LEU A 448 -6.58 8.41 -16.80
C LEU A 448 -6.93 7.17 -15.97
N LEU A 449 -6.81 7.26 -14.64
CA LEU A 449 -7.05 6.13 -13.75
C LEU A 449 -8.53 5.71 -13.74
N LYS A 450 -9.46 6.67 -13.80
CA LYS A 450 -10.90 6.38 -13.91
C LYS A 450 -11.22 5.67 -15.22
N GLU A 451 -10.65 6.14 -16.31
CA GLU A 451 -10.90 5.57 -17.62
C GLU A 451 -10.26 4.18 -17.75
N TRP A 452 -9.06 4.01 -17.22
CA TRP A 452 -8.42 2.70 -17.10
C TRP A 452 -9.28 1.73 -16.29
N HIS A 453 -9.77 2.16 -15.13
CA HIS A 453 -10.63 1.36 -14.27
C HIS A 453 -11.93 0.97 -14.99
N ARG A 454 -12.60 1.94 -15.63
CA ARG A 454 -13.82 1.73 -16.43
C ARG A 454 -13.64 0.69 -17.54
N LEU A 455 -12.48 0.69 -18.18
CA LEU A 455 -12.20 -0.23 -19.28
C LEU A 455 -11.78 -1.61 -18.77
N TYR A 456 -10.86 -1.68 -17.82
CA TYR A 456 -10.12 -2.91 -17.52
C TYR A 456 -10.47 -3.59 -16.19
N VAL A 457 -11.10 -2.91 -15.24
CA VAL A 457 -11.49 -3.50 -13.95
C VAL A 457 -12.97 -3.89 -14.00
N ASP A 458 -13.27 -5.14 -13.64
CA ASP A 458 -14.65 -5.61 -13.59
C ASP A 458 -15.32 -5.10 -12.30
N GLU A 459 -16.37 -4.28 -12.44
CA GLU A 459 -17.11 -3.64 -11.33
C GLU A 459 -17.61 -4.65 -10.29
N LYS A 460 -17.78 -5.92 -10.68
CA LYS A 460 -18.31 -6.97 -9.80
C LYS A 460 -17.29 -7.56 -8.83
N THR A 461 -15.99 -7.39 -9.08
CA THR A 461 -14.94 -8.12 -8.34
C THR A 461 -14.16 -7.30 -7.33
N ASP A 462 -14.27 -5.96 -7.34
CA ASP A 462 -13.30 -5.14 -6.61
C ASP A 462 -13.92 -3.91 -5.92
N GLU A 463 -14.56 -4.14 -4.76
CA GLU A 463 -14.82 -3.06 -3.78
C GLU A 463 -13.52 -2.42 -3.25
N ALA A 464 -12.36 -3.06 -3.49
CA ALA A 464 -11.07 -2.63 -2.95
C ALA A 464 -10.25 -1.75 -3.91
N ALA A 465 -10.64 -1.58 -5.17
CA ALA A 465 -9.93 -0.69 -6.08
C ALA A 465 -10.01 0.76 -5.55
N PRO A 466 -8.88 1.38 -5.17
CA PRO A 466 -8.89 2.73 -4.65
C PRO A 466 -9.40 3.70 -5.71
N ALA A 467 -10.59 4.28 -5.49
CA ALA A 467 -11.15 5.29 -6.38
C ALA A 467 -10.11 6.41 -6.59
N PRO A 468 -9.70 6.74 -7.83
CA PRO A 468 -8.66 7.74 -8.09
C PRO A 468 -8.93 9.10 -7.45
N ASP A 469 -10.21 9.45 -7.31
CA ASP A 469 -10.67 10.67 -6.61
C ASP A 469 -10.28 10.71 -5.13
N ARG A 470 -10.08 9.55 -4.52
CA ARG A 470 -9.72 9.42 -3.11
C ARG A 470 -8.30 9.92 -2.86
N PHE A 471 -7.35 9.60 -3.73
CA PHE A 471 -5.92 9.87 -3.51
C PHE A 471 -5.41 11.11 -4.25
N THR A 472 -6.11 11.57 -5.29
CA THR A 472 -5.67 12.73 -6.08
C THR A 472 -5.49 14.01 -5.23
N PRO A 473 -6.41 14.37 -4.30
CA PRO A 473 -6.23 15.53 -3.43
C PRO A 473 -4.96 15.42 -2.56
N LEU A 474 -4.68 14.23 -2.02
CA LEU A 474 -3.49 13.97 -1.22
C LEU A 474 -2.21 14.15 -2.04
N VAL A 475 -2.16 13.64 -3.28
CA VAL A 475 -0.99 13.80 -4.16
C VAL A 475 -0.76 15.27 -4.51
N LEU A 476 -1.83 16.02 -4.81
CA LEU A 476 -1.76 17.47 -5.05
C LEU A 476 -1.26 18.23 -3.82
N ARG A 477 -1.75 17.84 -2.62
CA ARG A 477 -1.32 18.44 -1.35
C ARG A 477 0.16 18.18 -1.07
N LEU A 478 0.61 16.95 -1.29
CA LEU A 478 2.01 16.58 -1.14
C LEU A 478 2.89 17.31 -2.16
N LYS A 479 2.44 17.47 -3.41
CA LYS A 479 3.13 18.32 -4.41
C LYS A 479 3.29 19.74 -3.86
N SER A 480 2.19 20.38 -3.47
CA SER A 480 2.19 21.75 -2.93
C SER A 480 3.10 21.89 -1.70
N LEU A 481 3.09 20.90 -0.80
CA LEU A 481 3.98 20.85 0.35
C LEU A 481 5.46 20.83 -0.06
N LEU A 482 5.82 20.08 -1.11
CA LEU A 482 7.20 19.92 -1.56
C LEU A 482 7.70 21.09 -2.43
N THR A 483 6.81 21.70 -3.23
CA THR A 483 7.22 22.69 -4.24
C THR A 483 6.75 24.12 -3.95
N GLU A 484 5.93 24.33 -2.90
CA GLU A 484 5.24 25.60 -2.60
C GLU A 484 4.37 26.12 -3.77
N ASP A 485 3.92 25.20 -4.63
CA ASP A 485 3.13 25.50 -5.82
C ASP A 485 1.79 24.78 -5.72
N GLU A 486 0.72 25.56 -5.52
CA GLU A 486 -0.65 25.09 -5.35
C GLU A 486 -1.32 24.64 -6.66
N SER A 487 -0.68 24.88 -7.81
CA SER A 487 -1.23 24.41 -9.08
C SER A 487 -1.21 22.88 -9.17
N SER A 488 -2.08 22.31 -10.00
CA SER A 488 -2.04 20.87 -10.31
C SER A 488 -0.92 20.52 -11.31
N LEU A 489 -0.30 21.51 -11.95
CA LEU A 489 0.73 21.34 -12.96
C LEU A 489 2.10 21.06 -12.33
N VAL A 490 2.62 19.85 -12.47
CA VAL A 490 4.01 19.55 -12.13
C VAL A 490 4.89 20.07 -13.25
N HIS A 491 5.78 21.02 -12.98
CA HIS A 491 6.73 21.51 -13.97
C HIS A 491 7.89 20.53 -14.19
N ARG A 492 8.51 20.56 -15.37
CA ARG A 492 9.66 19.71 -15.71
C ARG A 492 10.74 19.65 -14.61
N LYS A 493 11.09 20.80 -14.04
CA LYS A 493 12.14 20.92 -13.01
C LYS A 493 11.74 20.32 -11.65
N GLN A 494 10.44 20.13 -11.40
CA GLN A 494 9.92 19.59 -10.14
C GLN A 494 9.93 18.04 -10.13
N TRP A 495 9.96 17.38 -11.29
CA TRP A 495 9.89 15.92 -11.38
C TRP A 495 10.97 15.16 -10.60
N PRO A 496 12.27 15.52 -10.67
CA PRO A 496 13.29 14.80 -9.90
C PRO A 496 13.04 14.88 -8.39
N LEU A 497 12.62 16.05 -7.89
CA LEU A 497 12.28 16.24 -6.48
C LEU A 497 11.06 15.39 -6.10
N MET A 498 9.99 15.44 -6.89
CA MET A 498 8.76 14.71 -6.60
C MET A 498 8.97 13.19 -6.62
N LEU A 499 9.59 12.66 -7.67
CA LEU A 499 9.79 11.22 -7.83
C LEU A 499 10.86 10.68 -6.87
N GLY A 500 11.91 11.45 -6.59
CA GLY A 500 12.89 11.10 -5.54
C GLY A 500 12.25 11.07 -4.15
N THR A 501 11.43 12.08 -3.81
CA THR A 501 10.69 12.12 -2.55
C THR A 501 9.69 10.97 -2.45
N ALA A 502 8.95 10.67 -3.52
CA ALA A 502 8.04 9.53 -3.57
C ALA A 502 8.79 8.20 -3.36
N GLY A 503 9.97 8.03 -3.98
CA GLY A 503 10.84 6.88 -3.75
C GLY A 503 11.31 6.75 -2.30
N ARG A 504 11.69 7.86 -1.65
CA ARG A 504 12.08 7.88 -0.23
C ARG A 504 10.90 7.58 0.69
N SER A 505 9.73 8.18 0.45
CA SER A 505 8.48 7.89 1.19
C SER A 505 8.09 6.43 1.08
N TYR A 506 8.17 5.85 -0.14
CA TYR A 506 7.90 4.44 -0.34
C TYR A 506 8.94 3.56 0.37
N GLY A 507 10.22 3.95 0.38
CA GLY A 507 11.25 3.30 1.17
C GLY A 507 10.97 3.30 2.69
N LEU A 508 10.42 4.39 3.23
CA LEU A 508 9.96 4.44 4.64
C LEU A 508 8.77 3.50 4.87
N TRP A 509 7.81 3.47 3.95
CA TRP A 509 6.69 2.54 4.02
C TRP A 509 7.16 1.08 3.97
N LEU A 510 8.12 0.74 3.10
CA LEU A 510 8.71 -0.61 3.04
C LEU A 510 9.40 -0.98 4.37
N PHE A 511 10.11 -0.05 4.99
CA PHE A 511 10.68 -0.26 6.33
C PHE A 511 9.58 -0.59 7.35
N TYR A 512 8.49 0.18 7.35
CA TYR A 512 7.36 -0.07 8.23
C TYR A 512 6.73 -1.44 7.96
N ALA A 513 6.39 -1.74 6.72
CA ALA A 513 5.66 -2.95 6.33
C ALA A 513 6.46 -4.24 6.60
N TYR A 514 7.79 -4.21 6.44
CA TYR A 514 8.62 -5.41 6.62
C TYR A 514 9.29 -5.53 7.99
N LEU A 515 9.81 -4.43 8.56
CA LEU A 515 10.54 -4.51 9.83
C LEU A 515 9.72 -4.09 11.03
N LEU A 516 8.83 -3.11 10.84
CA LEU A 516 7.81 -2.79 11.84
C LEU A 516 6.63 -3.75 11.63
N GLU A 517 5.43 -3.31 11.29
CA GLU A 517 4.18 -4.09 11.20
C GLU A 517 4.16 -5.57 11.69
N PRO A 518 4.83 -6.57 11.05
CA PRO A 518 4.86 -7.97 11.52
C PRO A 518 5.19 -8.29 12.99
N ARG A 519 5.87 -7.43 13.76
CA ARG A 519 6.27 -7.73 15.16
C ARG A 519 5.51 -6.92 16.22
N PRO A 520 5.47 -7.34 17.49
CA PRO A 520 5.04 -6.48 18.58
C PRO A 520 6.21 -5.57 19.02
N HIS A 521 6.51 -4.53 18.24
CA HIS A 521 7.72 -3.65 18.26
C HIS A 521 8.13 -2.96 19.56
N TRP A 522 7.37 -3.15 20.63
CA TRP A 522 7.57 -2.44 21.88
C TRP A 522 8.18 -3.34 22.95
N ARG A 523 8.11 -4.67 22.76
CA ARG A 523 8.37 -5.66 23.81
C ARG A 523 9.78 -6.25 23.83
N ASP A 524 10.52 -6.15 22.74
CA ASP A 524 11.92 -6.56 22.72
C ASP A 524 12.82 -5.41 22.31
N GLN A 525 14.08 -5.46 22.76
CA GLN A 525 15.05 -4.40 22.54
C GLN A 525 15.27 -4.12 21.05
N ALA A 526 15.31 -5.17 20.21
CA ALA A 526 15.55 -5.02 18.78
C ALA A 526 14.38 -4.32 18.08
N GLY A 527 13.13 -4.63 18.44
CA GLY A 527 11.92 -3.98 17.95
C GLY A 527 11.91 -2.48 18.29
N VAL A 528 12.30 -2.13 19.51
CA VAL A 528 12.41 -0.73 19.94
C VAL A 528 13.53 -0.01 19.19
N ASP A 529 14.66 -0.68 18.94
CA ASP A 529 15.75 -0.13 18.14
C ASP A 529 15.33 0.09 16.67
N TRP A 530 14.53 -0.82 16.09
CA TRP A 530 13.92 -0.63 14.76
C TRP A 530 12.96 0.55 14.73
N LEU A 531 12.12 0.69 15.74
CA LEU A 531 11.22 1.83 15.88
C LEU A 531 12.02 3.13 16.02
N SER A 532 13.09 3.14 16.80
CA SER A 532 13.99 4.29 16.91
C SER A 532 14.57 4.69 15.56
N LEU A 533 15.04 3.71 14.79
CA LEU A 533 15.60 3.96 13.47
C LEU A 533 14.54 4.48 12.48
N PHE A 534 13.32 3.94 12.53
CA PHE A 534 12.21 4.44 11.72
C PHE A 534 11.87 5.90 12.04
N VAL A 535 11.76 6.22 13.34
CA VAL A 535 11.49 7.57 13.82
C VAL A 535 12.59 8.54 13.37
N ASP A 536 13.87 8.14 13.48
CA ASP A 536 15.00 8.93 12.99
C ASP A 536 14.90 9.23 11.50
N ARG A 537 14.64 8.20 10.69
CA ARG A 537 14.48 8.34 9.24
C ARG A 537 13.27 9.21 8.88
N GLY A 538 12.19 9.16 9.67
CA GLY A 538 11.02 10.02 9.52
C GLY A 538 11.35 11.49 9.81
N PHE A 539 12.13 11.78 10.85
CA PHE A 539 12.60 13.13 11.15
C PHE A 539 13.61 13.63 10.11
N ASP A 540 14.51 12.78 9.62
CA ASP A 540 15.44 13.10 8.54
C ASP A 540 14.70 13.48 7.26
N PHE A 541 13.71 12.67 6.89
CA PHE A 541 12.85 12.95 5.74
C PHE A 541 12.08 14.27 5.91
N THR A 542 11.54 14.54 7.10
CA THR A 542 10.84 15.80 7.39
C THR A 542 11.79 17.00 7.31
N ARG A 543 13.02 16.85 7.79
CA ARG A 543 14.06 17.88 7.69
C ARG A 543 14.48 18.15 6.25
N GLU A 544 14.66 17.12 5.42
CA GLU A 544 14.93 17.27 3.98
C GLU A 544 13.80 18.07 3.29
N ILE A 545 12.53 17.78 3.61
CA ILE A 545 11.39 18.55 3.10
C ILE A 545 11.50 20.01 3.53
N LEU A 546 11.79 20.29 4.79
CA LEU A 546 11.97 21.65 5.30
C LEU A 546 13.14 22.36 4.62
N GLU A 547 14.26 21.68 4.39
CA GLU A 547 15.44 22.25 3.71
C GLU A 547 15.16 22.56 2.24
N GLY A 548 14.31 21.77 1.58
CA GLY A 548 13.86 22.01 0.22
C GLY A 548 12.88 23.17 0.08
N LYS A 549 12.19 23.57 1.15
CA LYS A 549 11.23 24.70 1.15
C LYS A 549 11.94 26.04 1.35
N PRO A 550 11.68 27.07 0.50
CA PRO A 550 12.13 28.44 0.72
C PRO A 550 11.79 28.99 2.11
N SER A 551 10.57 28.70 2.60
CA SER A 551 10.10 29.13 3.92
C SER A 551 10.77 28.41 5.10
N LYS A 552 11.40 27.24 4.84
CA LYS A 552 11.93 26.30 5.85
C LYS A 552 10.91 25.92 6.93
N LYS A 553 9.62 25.93 6.60
CA LYS A 553 8.53 25.68 7.55
C LYS A 553 7.40 24.92 6.87
N ILE A 554 6.70 24.07 7.62
CA ILE A 554 5.40 23.52 7.25
C ILE A 554 4.37 24.21 8.15
N SER A 555 3.55 25.06 7.56
CA SER A 555 2.54 25.85 8.28
C SER A 555 1.44 24.98 8.88
N HIS A 556 0.77 25.51 9.91
CA HIS A 556 -0.43 24.91 10.48
C HIS A 556 -1.46 24.49 9.42
N ASN A 557 -1.74 25.37 8.45
CA ASN A 557 -2.74 25.10 7.42
C ASN A 557 -2.33 23.96 6.49
N GLU A 558 -1.05 23.86 6.11
CA GLU A 558 -0.55 22.74 5.31
C GLU A 558 -0.77 21.40 6.03
N ILE A 559 -0.53 21.34 7.34
CA ILE A 559 -0.76 20.12 8.15
C ILE A 559 -2.25 19.81 8.25
N VAL A 560 -3.10 20.80 8.53
CA VAL A 560 -4.57 20.60 8.60
C VAL A 560 -5.12 20.09 7.27
N PHE A 561 -4.68 20.66 6.15
CA PHE A 561 -5.12 20.21 4.84
C PHE A 561 -4.64 18.79 4.56
N LEU A 562 -3.39 18.46 4.89
CA LEU A 562 -2.88 17.09 4.79
C LEU A 562 -3.73 16.11 5.63
N LEU A 563 -4.09 16.47 6.86
CA LEU A 563 -4.93 15.63 7.73
C LEU A 563 -6.34 15.42 7.16
N ARG A 564 -6.95 16.46 6.58
CA ARG A 564 -8.25 16.35 5.90
C ARG A 564 -8.16 15.45 4.66
N ASP A 565 -7.08 15.55 3.91
CA ASP A 565 -6.84 14.72 2.72
C ASP A 565 -6.54 13.26 3.12
N LEU A 566 -5.88 13.02 4.25
CA LEU A 566 -5.71 11.67 4.82
C LEU A 566 -7.04 11.08 5.35
N GLU A 567 -7.89 11.89 5.98
CA GLU A 567 -9.24 11.50 6.41
C GLU A 567 -10.13 11.12 5.22
N SER A 568 -10.21 11.99 4.20
CA SER A 568 -10.98 11.71 2.98
C SER A 568 -10.44 10.51 2.22
N SER A 569 -9.12 10.28 2.33
CA SER A 569 -8.45 9.07 1.83
C SER A 569 -8.66 7.84 2.70
N ARG A 570 -9.45 7.90 3.79
CA ARG A 570 -9.60 6.84 4.83
C ARG A 570 -8.27 6.17 5.20
N LEU A 571 -7.19 6.95 5.23
CA LEU A 571 -5.88 6.54 5.74
C LEU A 571 -5.77 6.80 7.25
N LEU A 572 -6.66 7.65 7.79
CA LEU A 572 -6.87 7.80 9.23
C LEU A 572 -7.92 6.80 9.73
N PRO A 573 -7.77 6.26 10.96
CA PRO A 573 -8.82 5.48 11.62
C PRO A 573 -10.14 6.26 11.72
N GLU A 574 -11.29 5.60 11.51
CA GLU A 574 -12.61 6.26 11.45
C GLU A 574 -13.01 7.05 12.71
N LYS A 575 -12.42 6.72 13.86
CA LYS A 575 -12.67 7.42 15.13
C LYS A 575 -11.94 8.76 15.22
N LEU A 576 -10.93 9.00 14.40
CA LEU A 576 -10.07 10.18 14.47
C LEU A 576 -10.42 11.14 13.33
N LYS A 577 -11.10 12.23 13.66
CA LYS A 577 -11.49 13.25 12.69
C LYS A 577 -10.41 14.31 12.58
N SER A 578 -10.21 14.87 11.38
CA SER A 578 -9.26 15.98 11.18
C SER A 578 -9.58 17.20 12.05
N SER A 579 -10.86 17.44 12.35
CA SER A 579 -11.30 18.50 13.27
C SER A 579 -10.74 18.37 14.68
N ASP A 580 -10.54 17.15 15.15
CA ASP A 580 -10.04 16.89 16.50
C ASP A 580 -8.55 17.23 16.58
N PHE A 581 -7.80 16.90 15.53
CA PHE A 581 -6.39 17.26 15.39
C PHE A 581 -6.18 18.76 15.19
N GLU A 582 -7.05 19.43 14.43
CA GLU A 582 -6.94 20.87 14.18
C GLU A 582 -6.94 21.68 15.49
N MET A 583 -7.76 21.29 16.46
CA MET A 583 -7.81 21.96 17.77
C MET A 583 -6.53 21.74 18.60
N VAL A 584 -5.90 20.57 18.46
CA VAL A 584 -4.70 20.18 19.22
C VAL A 584 -3.40 20.63 18.54
N LEU A 585 -3.44 20.85 17.22
CA LEU A 585 -2.26 21.15 16.42
C LEU A 585 -1.60 22.46 16.84
N THR A 586 -2.39 23.50 17.14
CA THR A 586 -1.85 24.79 17.60
C THR A 586 -1.04 24.65 18.92
N PRO A 587 -1.57 24.02 19.98
CA PRO A 587 -0.79 23.68 21.16
C PRO A 587 0.46 22.84 20.87
N VAL A 588 0.35 21.83 20.01
CA VAL A 588 1.49 20.97 19.65
C VAL A 588 2.59 21.78 18.97
N LEU A 589 2.27 22.59 17.96
CA LEU A 589 3.25 23.36 17.21
C LEU A 589 3.90 24.48 18.03
N ASN A 590 3.15 25.10 18.95
CA ASN A 590 3.61 26.28 19.68
C ASN A 590 4.17 25.98 21.08
N ARG A 591 3.81 24.84 21.68
CA ARG A 591 4.26 24.45 23.02
C ARG A 591 5.11 23.19 23.00
N LEU A 592 4.56 22.09 22.51
CA LEU A 592 5.18 20.76 22.62
C LEU A 592 6.39 20.61 21.69
N ALA A 593 6.23 21.02 20.44
CA ALA A 593 7.29 20.93 19.45
C ALA A 593 8.35 22.02 19.62
N GLN A 594 8.16 23.02 20.48
CA GLN A 594 9.13 24.10 20.63
C GLN A 594 10.12 23.81 21.77
N PRO A 595 11.42 24.11 21.60
CA PRO A 595 12.36 24.12 22.71
C PRO A 595 11.86 25.05 23.83
N PRO A 596 11.96 24.65 25.12
CA PRO A 596 11.46 25.45 26.24
C PRO A 596 11.96 26.91 26.24
N ASP A 597 13.23 27.13 25.89
CA ASP A 597 13.84 28.46 25.82
C ASP A 597 13.16 29.40 24.82
N LEU A 598 12.76 28.90 23.66
CA LEU A 598 12.07 29.70 22.64
C LEU A 598 10.62 29.95 23.06
N ARG A 599 9.94 28.91 23.57
CA ARG A 599 8.56 28.99 24.07
C ARG A 599 8.42 30.03 25.18
N LEU A 600 9.31 30.01 26.16
CA LEU A 600 9.29 30.94 27.31
C LEU A 600 9.57 32.39 26.89
N ARG A 601 10.26 32.62 25.77
CA ARG A 601 10.41 33.94 25.14
C ARG A 601 9.19 34.39 24.34
N GLY A 602 8.12 33.60 24.30
CA GLY A 602 6.89 33.89 23.58
C GLY A 602 6.92 33.52 22.09
N PHE A 603 7.91 32.72 21.64
CA PHE A 603 7.97 32.29 20.24
C PHE A 603 6.82 31.32 19.92
N ARG A 604 5.96 31.72 18.96
CA ARG A 604 4.78 30.96 18.51
C ARG A 604 4.78 30.86 16.99
N PRO A 605 5.53 29.92 16.39
CA PRO A 605 5.70 29.87 14.94
C PRO A 605 4.45 29.43 14.19
N ASN A 606 3.50 28.77 14.88
CA ASN A 606 2.34 28.09 14.31
C ASN A 606 2.69 27.26 13.06
N ALA A 607 3.85 26.62 13.10
CA ALA A 607 4.43 25.87 12.01
C ALA A 607 5.49 24.90 12.54
N LEU A 608 5.72 23.82 11.81
CA LEU A 608 6.85 22.92 12.03
C LEU A 608 8.07 23.49 11.32
N GLY A 609 9.14 23.80 12.06
CA GLY A 609 10.43 24.22 11.49
C GLY A 609 11.58 23.32 11.97
N PRO A 610 12.83 23.62 11.59
CA PRO A 610 13.98 22.79 11.95
C PRO A 610 14.16 22.62 13.46
N ALA A 611 14.00 23.72 14.23
CA ALA A 611 14.05 23.67 15.69
C ALA A 611 12.92 22.81 16.26
N SER A 612 11.74 22.82 15.62
CA SER A 612 10.62 22.00 16.05
C SER A 612 10.88 20.51 15.85
N VAL A 613 11.41 20.16 14.67
CA VAL A 613 11.77 18.78 14.31
C VAL A 613 12.84 18.24 15.26
N GLU A 614 13.86 19.04 15.58
CA GLU A 614 14.92 18.60 16.49
C GLU A 614 14.41 18.44 17.93
N SER A 615 13.55 19.35 18.41
CA SER A 615 12.93 19.22 19.73
C SER A 615 12.10 17.93 19.84
N LEU A 616 11.29 17.62 18.82
CA LEU A 616 10.49 16.40 18.78
C LEU A 616 11.37 15.15 18.67
N ARG A 617 12.45 15.20 17.88
CA ARG A 617 13.44 14.11 17.78
C ARG A 617 14.07 13.83 19.13
N GLN A 618 14.51 14.86 19.84
CA GLN A 618 15.12 14.72 21.16
C GLN A 618 14.18 14.04 22.16
N GLU A 619 12.91 14.48 22.23
CA GLU A 619 11.93 13.87 23.14
C GLU A 619 11.59 12.41 22.74
N ALA A 620 11.51 12.12 21.44
CA ALA A 620 11.34 10.76 20.95
C ALA A 620 12.54 9.86 21.33
N HIS A 621 13.77 10.38 21.22
CA HIS A 621 14.97 9.64 21.63
C HIS A 621 15.03 9.40 23.14
N ILE A 622 14.63 10.38 23.97
CA ILE A 622 14.57 10.18 25.44
C ILE A 622 13.65 9.00 25.75
N PHE A 623 12.49 8.93 25.10
CA PHE A 623 11.55 7.82 25.27
C PHE A 623 12.09 6.49 24.73
N LEU A 624 12.53 6.45 23.47
CA LEU A 624 12.94 5.21 22.79
C LEU A 624 14.21 4.60 23.39
N ARG A 625 15.20 5.42 23.79
CA ARG A 625 16.42 4.92 24.43
C ARG A 625 16.14 4.36 25.81
N ALA A 626 15.29 5.03 26.60
CA ALA A 626 14.85 4.49 27.88
C ALA A 626 14.04 3.19 27.71
N GLN A 627 13.20 3.12 26.66
CA GLN A 627 12.43 1.93 26.33
C GLN A 627 13.33 0.75 25.93
N SER A 628 14.34 0.99 25.08
CA SER A 628 15.30 -0.02 24.64
C SER A 628 16.09 -0.58 25.83
N PHE A 629 16.53 0.29 26.75
CA PHE A 629 17.15 -0.14 28.01
C PHE A 629 16.22 -1.01 28.85
N LEU A 630 14.96 -0.59 29.06
CA LEU A 630 13.99 -1.34 29.87
C LEU A 630 13.68 -2.71 29.25
N ALA A 631 13.46 -2.77 27.94
CA ALA A 631 13.23 -4.03 27.23
C ALA A 631 14.41 -5.01 27.40
N GLY A 632 15.65 -4.50 27.40
CA GLY A 632 16.85 -5.30 27.63
C GLY A 632 17.03 -5.82 29.06
N LEU A 633 16.21 -5.39 30.03
CA LEU A 633 16.29 -5.89 31.42
C LEU A 633 15.56 -7.21 31.65
N PHE A 634 14.68 -7.61 30.74
CA PHE A 634 13.80 -8.77 30.87
C PHE A 634 14.17 -9.82 29.82
N GLU A 635 14.31 -11.09 30.23
CA GLU A 635 14.64 -12.19 29.31
C GLU A 635 13.43 -12.60 28.46
N ASP A 636 12.24 -12.54 29.05
CA ASP A 636 10.95 -12.81 28.41
C ASP A 636 9.81 -12.01 29.07
N GLU A 637 8.58 -12.13 28.54
CA GLU A 637 7.40 -11.43 29.06
C GLU A 637 6.98 -11.85 30.47
N ASN A 638 7.42 -13.04 30.93
CA ASN A 638 7.10 -13.58 32.25
C ASN A 638 8.14 -13.19 33.31
N SER A 639 9.26 -12.65 32.87
CA SER A 639 10.35 -12.19 33.73
C SER A 639 9.84 -11.07 34.62
N VAL A 640 10.19 -11.15 35.90
CA VAL A 640 9.76 -10.19 36.92
C VAL A 640 10.95 -9.72 37.74
N LEU A 641 11.02 -8.42 37.96
CA LEU A 641 12.03 -7.77 38.79
C LEU A 641 11.38 -7.18 40.03
N SER A 642 12.07 -7.26 41.17
CA SER A 642 11.69 -6.48 42.34
C SER A 642 12.06 -5.00 42.14
N ALA A 643 11.38 -4.11 42.87
CA ALA A 643 11.75 -2.69 42.90
C ALA A 643 13.23 -2.45 43.20
N ALA A 644 13.81 -3.22 44.13
CA ALA A 644 15.23 -3.10 44.48
C ALA A 644 16.16 -3.45 43.31
N GLN A 645 15.89 -4.55 42.60
CA GLN A 645 16.68 -4.96 41.43
C GLN A 645 16.54 -3.95 40.28
N LEU A 646 15.34 -3.41 40.05
CA LEU A 646 15.12 -2.42 39.01
C LEU A 646 15.90 -1.12 39.31
N ARG A 647 15.84 -0.63 40.56
CA ARG A 647 16.64 0.52 41.02
C ARG A 647 18.13 0.29 40.85
N GLU A 648 18.64 -0.86 41.26
CA GLU A 648 20.05 -1.22 41.13
C GLU A 648 20.50 -1.19 39.66
N LYS A 649 19.73 -1.81 38.76
CA LYS A 649 20.02 -1.84 37.32
C LYS A 649 19.98 -0.44 36.70
N ILE A 650 18.99 0.39 37.06
CA ILE A 650 18.89 1.78 36.59
C ILE A 650 20.08 2.60 37.10
N ALA A 651 20.40 2.50 38.40
CA ALA A 651 21.50 3.25 39.01
C ALA A 651 22.86 2.86 38.44
N ALA A 652 23.10 1.55 38.23
CA ALA A 652 24.31 1.04 37.59
C ALA A 652 24.47 1.62 36.18
N ARG A 653 23.41 1.56 35.36
CA ARG A 653 23.45 2.15 34.01
C ARG A 653 23.64 3.65 34.04
N LEU A 654 22.98 4.36 34.95
CA LEU A 654 23.11 5.81 35.11
C LEU A 654 24.55 6.25 35.48
N ALA A 655 25.30 5.41 36.19
CA ALA A 655 26.70 5.66 36.54
C ALA A 655 27.66 5.50 35.36
N GLU A 656 27.33 4.63 34.41
CA GLU A 656 28.10 4.41 33.17
C GLU A 656 27.81 5.46 32.09
N GLU A 657 26.62 6.05 32.13
CA GLU A 657 26.14 6.96 31.09
C GLU A 657 26.79 8.35 31.16
N PRO A 658 27.37 8.86 30.05
CA PRO A 658 27.94 10.21 29.98
C PRO A 658 26.95 11.30 30.40
N GLY A 659 27.46 12.36 31.01
CA GLY A 659 26.64 13.43 31.62
C GLY A 659 25.64 14.12 30.69
N ALA A 660 25.84 14.10 29.37
CA ALA A 660 24.99 14.77 28.38
C ALA A 660 24.21 13.79 27.47
N SER A 661 24.10 12.50 27.81
CA SER A 661 23.38 11.53 26.96
C SER A 661 21.86 11.64 27.10
N VAL A 662 21.14 11.40 26.00
CA VAL A 662 19.66 11.36 25.97
C VAL A 662 19.10 10.26 26.88
N LEU A 663 19.80 9.12 26.96
CA LEU A 663 19.44 8.01 27.84
C LEU A 663 19.55 8.43 29.32
N ARG A 664 20.57 9.20 29.70
CA ARG A 664 20.76 9.67 31.09
C ARG A 664 19.54 10.45 31.59
N THR A 665 18.93 11.30 30.77
CA THR A 665 17.70 12.03 31.11
C THR A 665 16.57 11.07 31.44
N GLY A 666 16.29 10.11 30.56
CA GLY A 666 15.25 9.10 30.77
C GLY A 666 15.51 8.24 32.01
N LEU A 667 16.76 7.81 32.22
CA LEU A 667 17.15 7.01 33.40
C LEU A 667 17.06 7.80 34.71
N THR A 668 17.35 9.11 34.69
CA THR A 668 17.23 9.97 35.88
C THR A 668 15.77 10.04 36.32
N GLU A 669 14.86 10.25 35.37
CA GLU A 669 13.42 10.30 35.62
C GLU A 669 12.86 8.93 36.05
N LEU A 670 13.28 7.84 35.40
CA LEU A 670 12.93 6.48 35.85
C LEU A 670 13.46 6.19 37.24
N ASN A 671 14.68 6.63 37.56
CA ASN A 671 15.24 6.48 38.90
C ASN A 671 14.36 7.23 39.92
N LEU A 672 13.92 8.46 39.65
CA LEU A 672 13.00 9.19 40.53
C LEU A 672 11.66 8.43 40.74
N ILE A 673 11.14 7.79 39.70
CA ILE A 673 9.89 7.01 39.78
C ILE A 673 10.08 5.76 40.64
N PHE A 674 11.16 5.00 40.44
CA PHE A 674 11.37 3.72 41.11
C PHE A 674 12.11 3.82 42.45
N SER A 675 12.86 4.90 42.71
CA SER A 675 13.63 5.12 43.94
C SER A 675 12.77 5.38 45.18
N SER A 676 11.49 5.70 44.99
CA SER A 676 10.60 6.08 46.08
C SER A 676 10.19 4.95 47.01
N ASP A 677 9.80 5.33 48.24
CA ASP A 677 9.15 4.46 49.20
C ASP A 677 7.73 4.12 48.72
N GLY A 678 7.55 2.94 48.14
CA GLY A 678 6.27 2.45 47.58
C GLY A 678 6.11 2.73 46.07
N PRO A 679 6.98 2.17 45.21
CA PRO A 679 6.82 2.31 43.77
C PRO A 679 5.54 1.60 43.32
N GLN A 680 4.71 2.27 42.53
CA GLN A 680 3.48 1.71 41.98
C GLN A 680 3.80 0.66 40.91
N ALA A 681 3.03 -0.42 40.82
CA ALA A 681 3.15 -1.43 39.76
C ALA A 681 1.79 -1.69 39.11
N LEU A 682 1.78 -2.22 37.88
CA LEU A 682 0.56 -2.72 37.25
C LEU A 682 0.46 -4.23 37.39
N ASP A 683 -0.76 -4.70 37.56
CA ASP A 683 -1.07 -6.11 37.39
C ASP A 683 -1.16 -6.50 35.90
N PRO A 684 -1.34 -7.79 35.57
CA PRO A 684 -1.45 -8.25 34.18
C PRO A 684 -2.64 -7.66 33.40
N ASP A 685 -3.63 -7.09 34.09
CA ASP A 685 -4.80 -6.46 33.51
C ASP A 685 -4.62 -4.94 33.30
N ASN A 686 -3.41 -4.41 33.48
CA ASN A 686 -3.09 -2.96 33.45
C ASN A 686 -3.79 -2.14 34.53
N ARG A 687 -4.06 -2.74 35.70
CA ARG A 687 -4.59 -2.03 36.86
C ARG A 687 -3.49 -1.73 37.86
N LEU A 688 -3.56 -0.56 38.47
CA LEU A 688 -2.67 -0.13 39.53
C LEU A 688 -2.81 -1.05 40.74
N TYR A 689 -1.72 -1.71 41.09
CA TYR A 689 -1.63 -2.58 42.25
C TYR A 689 -1.29 -1.73 43.48
N ILE A 690 -2.25 -1.56 44.37
CA ILE A 690 -2.16 -0.71 45.56
C ILE A 690 -2.16 -1.62 46.79
N THR A 691 -1.07 -1.61 47.55
CA THR A 691 -0.96 -2.35 48.82
C THR A 691 0.08 -1.70 49.74
N PRO A 692 -0.13 -1.69 51.07
CA PRO A 692 0.90 -1.30 52.04
C PRO A 692 2.06 -2.32 52.14
N LYS A 693 1.86 -3.57 51.69
CA LYS A 693 2.84 -4.67 51.83
C LYS A 693 3.78 -4.72 50.62
N SER A 694 4.83 -3.90 50.62
CA SER A 694 5.72 -3.65 49.48
C SER A 694 6.64 -4.83 49.06
N ARG A 695 6.07 -5.84 48.41
CA ARG A 695 6.81 -6.84 47.59
C ARG A 695 6.35 -6.82 46.13
N LEU A 696 6.23 -5.61 45.58
CA LEU A 696 5.81 -5.43 44.19
C LEU A 696 6.85 -5.99 43.23
N LYS A 697 6.33 -6.72 42.24
CA LYS A 697 7.09 -7.29 41.13
C LYS A 697 6.68 -6.56 39.86
N PHE A 698 7.68 -6.16 39.09
CA PHE A 698 7.52 -5.47 37.82
C PHE A 698 7.78 -6.47 36.72
N ASN A 699 6.81 -6.68 35.85
CA ASN A 699 7.05 -7.31 34.55
C ASN A 699 7.39 -6.24 33.51
N LEU A 700 7.72 -6.69 32.30
CA LEU A 700 8.00 -5.81 31.18
C LEU A 700 6.84 -4.81 30.97
N VAL A 701 5.61 -5.29 30.79
CA VAL A 701 4.42 -4.45 30.54
C VAL A 701 4.30 -3.29 31.55
N SER A 702 4.50 -3.55 32.84
CA SER A 702 4.45 -2.52 33.88
C SER A 702 5.52 -1.45 33.67
N VAL A 703 6.77 -1.82 33.37
CA VAL A 703 7.85 -0.83 33.15
C VAL A 703 7.69 -0.07 31.84
N GLU A 704 7.16 -0.69 30.78
CA GLU A 704 6.84 -0.01 29.52
C GLU A 704 5.81 1.10 29.76
N ARG A 705 4.76 0.79 30.52
CA ARG A 705 3.73 1.75 30.91
C ARG A 705 4.31 2.88 31.75
N HIS A 706 5.21 2.59 32.68
CA HIS A 706 5.93 3.63 33.42
C HIS A 706 6.72 4.54 32.49
N ASN A 707 7.43 4.01 31.50
CA ASN A 707 8.20 4.83 30.57
C ASN A 707 7.31 5.70 29.66
N LEU A 708 6.16 5.18 29.22
CA LEU A 708 5.17 5.96 28.48
C LEU A 708 4.62 7.12 29.33
N VAL A 709 4.18 6.82 30.56
CA VAL A 709 3.63 7.84 31.45
C VAL A 709 4.71 8.85 31.87
N ARG A 710 5.94 8.40 32.12
CA ARG A 710 7.12 9.26 32.33
C ARG A 710 7.30 10.25 31.16
N ALA A 711 7.29 9.76 29.93
CA ALA A 711 7.45 10.60 28.74
C ALA A 711 6.30 11.62 28.61
N LEU A 712 5.07 11.19 28.88
CA LEU A 712 3.91 12.10 28.88
C LEU A 712 4.07 13.17 29.96
N SER A 713 4.35 12.80 31.21
CA SER A 713 4.55 13.76 32.32
C SER A 713 5.64 14.77 31.99
N ARG A 714 6.77 14.32 31.43
CA ARG A 714 7.86 15.17 30.97
C ARG A 714 7.38 16.17 29.92
N LEU A 715 6.71 15.69 28.88
CA LEU A 715 6.18 16.53 27.80
C LEU A 715 5.17 17.56 28.34
N PHE A 716 4.28 17.16 29.24
CA PHE A 716 3.33 18.07 29.90
C PHE A 716 4.05 19.17 30.66
N ILE A 717 5.04 18.83 31.50
CA ILE A 717 5.80 19.81 32.28
C ILE A 717 6.61 20.74 31.37
N ALA A 718 7.36 20.18 30.42
CA ALA A 718 8.19 20.96 29.50
C ALA A 718 7.37 21.92 28.61
N SER A 719 6.14 21.54 28.26
CA SER A 719 5.26 22.33 27.37
C SER A 719 4.50 23.45 28.09
N TYR A 720 4.17 23.26 29.38
CA TYR A 720 3.23 24.16 30.09
C TYR A 720 3.85 24.94 31.22
N SER A 721 4.96 24.48 31.82
CA SER A 721 5.59 25.21 32.91
C SER A 721 6.11 26.58 32.40
N GLY A 722 5.79 27.64 33.13
CA GLY A 722 6.17 29.02 32.84
C GLY A 722 7.59 29.38 33.27
N GLU A 723 8.32 28.48 33.92
CA GLU A 723 9.66 28.73 34.47
C GLU A 723 10.65 27.67 34.02
N LYS A 724 11.82 28.10 33.55
CA LYS A 724 12.87 27.21 33.06
C LYS A 724 13.39 26.29 34.16
N ASP A 725 13.65 26.84 35.34
CA ASP A 725 14.18 26.10 36.48
C ASP A 725 13.22 24.95 36.88
N ARG A 726 11.90 25.17 36.83
CA ARG A 726 10.91 24.11 37.11
C ARG A 726 10.92 22.97 36.08
N ILE A 727 11.22 23.29 34.83
CA ILE A 727 11.33 22.29 33.75
C ILE A 727 12.59 21.45 33.93
N GLU A 728 13.73 22.09 34.21
CA GLU A 728 15.03 21.42 34.32
C GLU A 728 15.14 20.59 35.61
N SER A 729 14.55 21.07 36.71
CA SER A 729 14.57 20.40 38.01
C SER A 729 13.41 19.42 38.22
N GLY A 730 12.39 19.42 37.35
CA GLY A 730 11.21 18.58 37.50
C GLY A 730 10.27 18.98 38.65
N LEU A 731 10.35 20.23 39.13
CA LEU A 731 9.47 20.78 40.18
C LEU A 731 7.99 20.75 39.79
N GLY A 732 7.68 20.71 38.49
CA GLY A 732 6.34 20.38 38.01
C GLY A 732 5.51 21.56 37.47
N LEU A 733 4.19 21.42 37.58
CA LEU A 733 3.18 22.36 37.08
C LEU A 733 2.33 22.91 38.22
N ASN A 734 1.91 24.16 38.14
CA ASN A 734 0.82 24.66 38.99
C ASN A 734 -0.56 24.34 38.39
N VAL A 735 -1.62 24.57 39.18
CA VAL A 735 -3.02 24.31 38.77
C VAL A 735 -3.39 25.03 37.46
N ALA A 736 -2.98 26.29 37.30
CA ALA A 736 -3.34 27.07 36.12
C ALA A 736 -2.65 26.56 34.85
N GLU A 737 -1.40 26.14 34.96
CA GLU A 737 -0.64 25.53 33.85
C GLU A 737 -1.22 24.17 33.46
N ALA A 738 -1.56 23.33 34.43
CA ALA A 738 -2.22 22.05 34.19
C ALA A 738 -3.61 22.23 33.56
N GLN A 739 -4.39 23.19 34.06
CA GLN A 739 -5.71 23.53 33.50
C GLN A 739 -5.58 24.04 32.05
N GLN A 740 -4.56 24.83 31.74
CA GLN A 740 -4.30 25.26 30.36
C GLN A 740 -3.96 24.08 29.45
N ALA A 741 -3.17 23.12 29.94
CA ALA A 741 -2.90 21.88 29.21
C ALA A 741 -4.19 21.12 28.92
N PHE A 742 -5.05 20.96 29.92
CA PHE A 742 -6.34 20.33 29.72
C PHE A 742 -7.19 21.04 28.68
N VAL A 743 -7.33 22.36 28.75
CA VAL A 743 -8.11 23.14 27.77
C VAL A 743 -7.60 22.91 26.34
N ASP A 744 -6.28 22.89 26.16
CA ASP A 744 -5.63 22.69 24.86
C ASP A 744 -5.88 21.29 24.26
N PHE A 745 -6.03 20.25 25.10
CA PHE A 745 -6.24 18.86 24.67
C PHE A 745 -7.67 18.32 24.90
N ARG A 746 -8.57 19.16 25.42
CA ARG A 746 -9.91 18.78 25.84
C ARG A 746 -10.74 18.19 24.71
N SER A 747 -10.68 18.77 23.52
CA SER A 747 -11.45 18.32 22.35
C SER A 747 -11.14 16.86 22.00
N LEU A 748 -9.87 16.50 22.03
CA LEU A 748 -9.40 15.13 21.80
C LEU A 748 -9.86 14.18 22.91
N ALA A 749 -9.77 14.61 24.18
CA ALA A 749 -10.26 13.79 25.29
C ALA A 749 -11.78 13.56 25.24
N VAL A 750 -12.56 14.55 24.77
CA VAL A 750 -14.01 14.41 24.52
C VAL A 750 -14.27 13.48 23.33
N SER A 751 -13.53 13.59 22.22
CA SER A 751 -13.75 12.74 21.04
C SER A 751 -13.41 11.27 21.28
N LEU A 752 -12.47 11.01 22.20
CA LEU A 752 -12.10 9.68 22.67
C LEU A 752 -13.05 9.13 23.77
N ASP A 753 -14.13 9.83 24.12
CA ASP A 753 -15.07 9.47 25.21
C ASP A 753 -14.39 9.32 26.58
N LEU A 754 -13.28 10.05 26.80
CA LEU A 754 -12.53 10.03 28.07
C LEU A 754 -13.09 11.02 29.09
N ILE A 755 -13.72 12.10 28.62
CA ILE A 755 -14.33 13.15 29.45
C ILE A 755 -15.62 13.70 28.84
N GLU A 756 -16.47 14.28 29.67
CA GLU A 756 -17.72 14.90 29.25
C GLU A 756 -17.51 16.28 28.58
N LYS A 757 -18.38 16.58 27.60
CA LYS A 757 -18.28 17.77 26.75
C LYS A 757 -18.51 19.10 27.49
N ASP A 758 -19.10 19.09 28.68
CA ASP A 758 -19.37 20.27 29.52
C ASP A 758 -18.46 20.32 30.76
N ASN A 759 -17.69 19.27 31.03
CA ASN A 759 -16.76 19.26 32.15
C ASN A 759 -15.54 20.16 31.84
N MET A 760 -15.51 21.33 32.47
CA MET A 760 -14.41 22.31 32.36
C MET A 760 -13.45 22.25 33.56
N LYS A 761 -13.85 21.60 34.66
CA LYS A 761 -13.09 21.55 35.91
C LYS A 761 -12.39 20.22 36.13
N PHE A 762 -12.43 19.33 35.14
CA PHE A 762 -11.86 17.98 35.24
C PHE A 762 -10.40 18.04 35.72
N MET A 763 -9.55 18.81 35.05
CA MET A 763 -8.12 18.86 35.39
C MET A 763 -7.85 19.57 36.70
N GLU A 764 -8.54 20.67 37.01
CA GLU A 764 -8.45 21.31 38.33
C GLU A 764 -8.78 20.32 39.46
N ASN A 765 -9.85 19.54 39.30
CA ASN A 765 -10.23 18.50 40.27
C ASN A 765 -9.19 17.37 40.33
N ARG A 766 -8.73 16.85 39.18
CA ARG A 766 -7.71 15.79 39.14
C ARG A 766 -6.38 16.25 39.69
N PHE A 767 -5.98 17.49 39.46
CA PHE A 767 -4.77 18.08 40.03
C PHE A 767 -4.87 18.14 41.55
N ARG A 768 -5.99 18.66 42.08
CA ARG A 768 -6.23 18.70 43.53
C ARG A 768 -6.26 17.31 44.14
N GLU A 769 -6.93 16.37 43.49
CA GLU A 769 -6.97 14.97 43.94
C GLU A 769 -5.59 14.33 43.90
N ALA A 770 -4.80 14.59 42.86
CA ALA A 770 -3.46 14.04 42.72
C ALA A 770 -2.54 14.52 43.84
N ASN A 771 -2.60 15.81 44.12
CA ASN A 771 -1.85 16.47 45.16
C ASN A 771 -2.30 16.08 46.59
N ILE A 772 -3.33 15.25 46.74
CA ILE A 772 -3.83 14.83 48.06
C ILE A 772 -3.77 13.31 48.21
N PHE A 773 -4.24 12.57 47.21
CA PHE A 773 -4.50 11.14 47.29
C PHE A 773 -3.46 10.28 46.57
N MET A 774 -2.47 10.85 45.90
CA MET A 774 -1.38 10.04 45.34
C MET A 774 -0.43 9.56 46.43
N HIS A 775 0.29 8.50 46.12
CA HIS A 775 1.19 7.86 47.07
C HIS A 775 2.30 8.82 47.54
N ARG A 776 2.75 9.72 46.67
CA ARG A 776 3.80 10.71 46.96
C ARG A 776 3.32 12.15 47.02
N SER A 777 2.02 12.37 47.15
CA SER A 777 1.49 13.72 47.25
C SER A 777 2.07 14.48 48.44
N ASP A 778 2.43 15.75 48.30
CA ASP A 778 2.92 16.57 49.42
C ASP A 778 1.94 17.68 49.84
N GLY A 779 0.85 17.88 49.10
CA GLY A 779 -0.21 18.82 49.45
C GLY A 779 0.04 20.26 49.02
N ASN A 780 1.14 20.55 48.32
CA ASN A 780 1.54 21.91 47.94
C ASN A 780 0.76 22.44 46.70
N ASP A 781 1.04 23.64 46.17
CA ASP A 781 0.31 24.18 45.01
C ASP A 781 0.88 23.76 43.63
N LEU A 782 1.82 22.81 43.62
CA LEU A 782 2.49 22.23 42.46
C LEU A 782 2.17 20.73 42.35
N ALA A 783 2.14 20.21 41.14
CA ALA A 783 2.20 18.78 40.88
C ALA A 783 3.59 18.50 40.31
N SER A 784 4.47 17.97 41.15
CA SER A 784 5.81 17.54 40.78
C SER A 784 5.79 16.51 39.66
N PHE A 785 6.94 16.28 39.02
CA PHE A 785 7.07 15.25 37.99
C PHE A 785 6.50 13.88 38.40
N VAL A 786 6.79 13.50 39.64
CA VAL A 786 6.34 12.25 40.23
C VAL A 786 4.83 12.23 40.47
N GLU A 787 4.25 13.29 41.02
CA GLU A 787 2.80 13.37 41.26
C GLU A 787 2.02 13.39 39.94
N VAL A 788 2.52 14.10 38.91
CA VAL A 788 1.93 14.07 37.57
C VAL A 788 1.98 12.66 36.99
N HIS A 789 3.12 11.96 37.14
CA HIS A 789 3.23 10.55 36.74
C HIS A 789 2.21 9.67 37.46
N GLU A 790 2.15 9.70 38.79
CA GLU A 790 1.22 8.86 39.58
C GLU A 790 -0.25 9.18 39.26
N MET A 791 -0.58 10.46 39.07
CA MET A 791 -1.90 10.89 38.65
C MET A 791 -2.31 10.28 37.30
N VAL A 792 -1.45 10.40 36.28
CA VAL A 792 -1.73 9.83 34.95
C VAL A 792 -1.84 8.32 35.04
N TYR A 793 -0.99 7.67 35.84
CA TYR A 793 -1.01 6.22 36.06
C TYR A 793 -2.31 5.75 36.71
N SER A 794 -2.75 6.46 37.75
CA SER A 794 -4.01 6.18 38.43
C SER A 794 -5.20 6.39 37.49
N ILE A 795 -5.24 7.48 36.72
CA ILE A 795 -6.30 7.74 35.72
C ILE A 795 -6.39 6.58 34.70
N ILE A 796 -5.27 6.14 34.15
CA ILE A 796 -5.24 5.01 33.20
C ILE A 796 -5.80 3.73 33.85
N SER A 797 -5.39 3.43 35.09
CA SER A 797 -5.94 2.29 35.82
C SER A 797 -7.44 2.43 36.09
N GLY A 798 -7.92 3.62 36.44
CA GLY A 798 -9.34 3.87 36.67
C GLY A 798 -10.18 3.62 35.43
N LEU A 799 -9.70 4.09 34.27
CA LEU A 799 -10.32 3.86 32.96
C LEU A 799 -10.32 2.37 32.59
N GLU A 800 -9.25 1.62 32.90
CA GLU A 800 -9.19 0.19 32.61
C GLU A 800 -10.19 -0.62 33.46
N ILE A 801 -10.35 -0.27 34.73
CA ILE A 801 -11.37 -0.89 35.60
C ILE A 801 -12.77 -0.54 35.09
N ASP A 802 -13.04 0.73 34.73
CA ASP A 802 -14.32 1.15 34.16
C ASP A 802 -14.63 0.45 32.83
N ALA A 803 -13.66 0.32 31.92
CA ALA A 803 -13.84 -0.34 30.63
C ALA A 803 -14.30 -1.80 30.76
N ARG A 804 -14.05 -2.44 31.91
CA ARG A 804 -14.49 -3.81 32.22
C ARG A 804 -15.83 -3.86 32.96
N ILE A 805 -16.13 -2.86 33.79
CA ILE A 805 -17.39 -2.77 34.54
C ILE A 805 -18.52 -2.18 33.68
N LYS A 806 -18.26 -1.11 32.91
CA LYS A 806 -19.22 -0.38 32.09
C LYS A 806 -19.99 -1.27 31.11
N PRO A 807 -19.38 -2.20 30.35
CA PRO A 807 -20.14 -3.11 29.49
C PRO A 807 -21.15 -3.96 30.26
N LYS A 808 -20.81 -4.36 31.49
CA LYS A 808 -21.68 -5.17 32.36
C LYS A 808 -22.81 -4.35 32.96
N LEU A 809 -22.54 -3.08 33.31
CA LEU A 809 -23.58 -2.12 33.68
C LEU A 809 -24.55 -1.87 32.52
N VAL A 810 -24.04 -1.71 31.30
CA VAL A 810 -24.87 -1.51 30.11
C VAL A 810 -25.71 -2.74 29.81
N GLU A 811 -25.09 -3.92 29.76
CA GLU A 811 -25.75 -5.21 29.50
C GLU A 811 -26.89 -5.48 30.48
N ARG A 812 -26.71 -5.12 31.76
CA ARG A 812 -27.63 -5.50 32.84
C ARG A 812 -28.61 -4.40 33.24
N CYS A 813 -28.18 -3.15 33.25
CA CYS A 813 -28.92 -2.03 33.83
C CYS A 813 -29.50 -1.07 32.79
N VAL A 814 -29.09 -1.16 31.53
CA VAL A 814 -29.63 -0.32 30.45
C VAL A 814 -30.58 -1.15 29.57
N PRO A 815 -31.83 -0.70 29.34
CA PRO A 815 -32.77 -1.39 28.45
C PRO A 815 -32.22 -1.57 27.03
N VAL A 816 -32.45 -2.76 26.44
CA VAL A 816 -32.03 -3.09 25.07
C VAL A 816 -32.58 -2.06 24.07
N GLY A 817 -31.73 -1.57 23.18
CA GLY A 817 -32.08 -0.59 22.15
C GLY A 817 -32.01 0.87 22.59
N ARG A 818 -31.74 1.17 23.87
CA ARG A 818 -31.49 2.54 24.33
C ARG A 818 -30.06 2.97 23.95
N PRO A 819 -29.86 4.16 23.38
CA PRO A 819 -28.52 4.68 23.14
C PRO A 819 -27.76 4.86 24.46
N VAL A 820 -26.53 4.35 24.52
CA VAL A 820 -25.66 4.42 25.69
C VAL A 820 -24.81 5.68 25.59
N ARG A 821 -24.91 6.55 26.59
CA ARG A 821 -24.14 7.80 26.75
C ARG A 821 -23.80 7.96 28.24
N SER A 822 -22.88 8.86 28.58
CA SER A 822 -22.55 9.16 30.00
C SER A 822 -23.78 9.61 30.80
N GLU A 823 -24.72 10.31 30.14
CA GLU A 823 -25.98 10.76 30.72
C GLU A 823 -27.06 9.67 30.85
N THR A 824 -26.78 8.43 30.42
CA THR A 824 -27.76 7.35 30.52
C THR A 824 -28.00 7.03 32.01
N PRO A 825 -29.24 7.19 32.51
CA PRO A 825 -29.56 6.86 33.89
C PRO A 825 -29.61 5.34 34.05
N ILE A 826 -29.02 4.85 35.13
CA ILE A 826 -29.07 3.45 35.57
C ILE A 826 -29.63 3.37 36.99
N PRO A 827 -30.54 2.43 37.29
CA PRO A 827 -31.06 2.25 38.65
C PRO A 827 -29.92 1.93 39.62
N TYR A 828 -29.86 2.66 40.75
CA TYR A 828 -28.82 2.47 41.77
C TYR A 828 -28.74 1.02 42.27
N ASP A 829 -29.88 0.36 42.49
CA ASP A 829 -29.91 -1.02 42.98
C ASP A 829 -29.29 -2.00 41.96
N CYS A 830 -29.45 -1.73 40.65
CA CYS A 830 -28.81 -2.53 39.61
C CYS A 830 -27.30 -2.29 39.57
N LEU A 831 -26.86 -1.02 39.67
CA LEU A 831 -25.44 -0.67 39.78
C LEU A 831 -24.80 -1.38 40.97
N LEU A 832 -25.44 -1.30 42.14
CA LEU A 832 -24.95 -1.92 43.38
C LEU A 832 -24.76 -3.43 43.19
N TRP A 833 -25.73 -4.10 42.57
CA TRP A 833 -25.63 -5.53 42.27
C TRP A 833 -24.48 -5.86 41.31
N VAL A 834 -24.29 -5.08 40.24
CA VAL A 834 -23.18 -5.28 39.30
C VAL A 834 -21.84 -5.09 40.02
N TYR A 835 -21.69 -4.04 40.83
CA TYR A 835 -20.48 -3.84 41.61
C TYR A 835 -20.25 -4.97 42.62
N GLN A 836 -21.28 -5.44 43.33
CA GLN A 836 -21.13 -6.58 44.26
C GLN A 836 -20.68 -7.86 43.56
N SER A 837 -21.22 -8.14 42.37
CA SER A 837 -20.93 -9.37 41.63
C SER A 837 -19.57 -9.35 40.93
N ILE A 838 -19.08 -8.17 40.52
CA ILE A 838 -17.91 -8.04 39.66
C ILE A 838 -16.68 -7.45 40.38
N ALA A 839 -16.88 -6.63 41.42
CA ALA A 839 -15.80 -5.98 42.16
C ALA A 839 -14.72 -6.95 42.65
N PRO A 840 -15.02 -8.16 43.17
CA PRO A 840 -13.98 -9.09 43.63
C PRO A 840 -12.94 -9.43 42.55
N TRP A 841 -13.32 -9.36 41.27
CA TRP A 841 -12.44 -9.71 40.15
C TRP A 841 -11.81 -8.47 39.53
N GLN A 842 -12.57 -7.37 39.43
CA GLN A 842 -12.09 -6.15 38.78
C GLN A 842 -11.25 -5.26 39.70
N MET A 843 -11.38 -5.41 41.01
CA MET A 843 -10.60 -4.68 42.03
C MET A 843 -9.52 -5.56 42.70
N SER A 844 -9.13 -6.68 42.09
CA SER A 844 -8.09 -7.58 42.62
C SER A 844 -6.71 -6.93 42.76
N SER A 845 -6.47 -5.81 42.08
CA SER A 845 -5.28 -4.97 42.25
C SER A 845 -5.29 -4.15 43.55
N MET A 846 -6.39 -4.18 44.32
CA MET A 846 -6.55 -3.53 45.62
C MET A 846 -6.99 -4.57 46.68
N PRO A 847 -6.09 -5.49 47.09
CA PRO A 847 -6.48 -6.65 47.90
C PRO A 847 -7.01 -6.26 49.29
N GLU A 848 -6.48 -5.21 49.92
CA GLU A 848 -6.97 -4.73 51.21
C GLU A 848 -8.36 -4.06 51.09
N LEU A 849 -8.66 -3.38 49.98
CA LEU A 849 -10.02 -2.91 49.68
C LEU A 849 -11.01 -4.08 49.57
N LEU A 850 -10.61 -5.16 48.87
CA LEU A 850 -11.44 -6.35 48.74
C LEU A 850 -11.67 -7.04 50.09
N GLN A 851 -10.64 -7.13 50.91
CA GLN A 851 -10.76 -7.64 52.28
C GLN A 851 -11.78 -6.81 53.07
N PHE A 852 -11.65 -5.48 53.03
CA PHE A 852 -12.59 -4.56 53.68
C PHE A 852 -14.02 -4.78 53.19
N VAL A 853 -14.24 -4.76 51.87
CA VAL A 853 -15.57 -4.92 51.24
C VAL A 853 -16.20 -6.27 51.61
N SER A 854 -15.43 -7.35 51.58
CA SER A 854 -15.91 -8.71 51.89
C SER A 854 -16.33 -8.88 53.36
N ALA A 855 -15.79 -8.06 54.26
CA ALA A 855 -16.12 -8.06 55.68
C ALA A 855 -17.36 -7.21 56.03
N GLN A 856 -17.83 -6.36 55.12
CA GLN A 856 -18.97 -5.47 55.37
C GLN A 856 -20.31 -6.20 55.30
N LYS A 857 -21.26 -5.79 56.15
CA LYS A 857 -22.67 -6.16 55.98
C LYS A 857 -23.27 -5.49 54.74
N PRO A 858 -24.33 -6.04 54.12
CA PRO A 858 -24.95 -5.46 52.94
C PRO A 858 -25.31 -3.98 53.07
N GLU A 859 -25.78 -3.55 54.24
CA GLU A 859 -26.13 -2.15 54.52
C GLU A 859 -24.91 -1.23 54.57
N GLN A 860 -23.80 -1.72 55.15
CA GLN A 860 -22.53 -0.99 55.24
C GLN A 860 -21.88 -0.88 53.86
N TYR A 861 -21.89 -1.96 53.08
CA TYR A 861 -21.43 -1.94 51.70
C TYR A 861 -22.24 -0.98 50.83
N ASN A 862 -23.58 -1.00 50.97
CA ASN A 862 -24.46 -0.05 50.28
C ASN A 862 -24.11 1.40 50.66
N SER A 863 -23.92 1.68 51.95
CA SER A 863 -23.51 3.01 52.41
C SER A 863 -22.15 3.42 51.83
N PHE A 864 -21.18 2.51 51.79
CA PHE A 864 -19.85 2.74 51.20
C PHE A 864 -19.94 3.10 49.71
N ILE A 865 -20.63 2.30 48.90
CA ILE A 865 -20.80 2.58 47.47
C ILE A 865 -21.61 3.85 47.22
N ARG A 866 -22.67 4.09 48.01
CA ARG A 866 -23.48 5.32 47.94
C ARG A 866 -22.62 6.56 48.20
N ASN A 867 -21.80 6.54 49.25
CA ASN A 867 -20.90 7.64 49.58
C ASN A 867 -19.78 7.77 48.54
N GLY A 868 -19.27 6.65 48.02
CA GLY A 868 -18.34 6.66 46.90
C GLY A 868 -18.91 7.35 45.66
N LEU A 869 -20.14 7.00 45.26
CA LEU A 869 -20.79 7.65 44.11
C LEU A 869 -21.03 9.15 44.35
N LYS A 870 -21.45 9.53 45.56
CA LYS A 870 -21.56 10.96 45.92
C LYS A 870 -20.22 11.69 45.81
N GLY A 871 -19.16 11.08 46.34
CA GLY A 871 -17.80 11.60 46.22
C GLY A 871 -17.32 11.70 44.77
N ALA A 872 -17.80 10.81 43.90
CA ALA A 872 -17.53 10.82 42.47
C ALA A 872 -18.36 11.86 41.68
N GLY A 873 -19.34 12.50 42.33
CA GLY A 873 -20.16 13.57 41.75
C GLY A 873 -21.65 13.25 41.60
N TRP A 874 -22.09 12.02 41.92
CA TRP A 874 -23.50 11.65 41.84
C TRP A 874 -24.34 12.43 42.85
N ILE A 875 -25.39 13.09 42.37
CA ILE A 875 -26.38 13.75 43.20
C ILE A 875 -27.61 12.84 43.31
N PRO A 876 -27.94 12.32 44.52
CA PRO A 876 -29.13 11.50 44.70
C PRO A 876 -30.40 12.23 44.26
N ASN A 877 -31.25 11.53 43.52
CA ASN A 877 -32.51 12.05 43.01
C ASN A 877 -33.70 11.17 43.45
N GLY A 878 -34.92 11.67 43.28
CA GLY A 878 -36.14 10.95 43.67
C GLY A 878 -36.38 9.63 42.92
N ALA A 879 -35.70 9.41 41.79
CA ALA A 879 -35.76 8.16 41.03
C ALA A 879 -34.71 7.13 41.48
N ASN A 880 -33.78 7.50 42.37
CA ASN A 880 -32.63 6.68 42.79
C ASN A 880 -31.83 6.15 41.58
N GLU A 881 -31.64 7.00 40.57
CA GLU A 881 -30.87 6.72 39.37
C GLU A 881 -29.50 7.39 39.42
N VAL A 882 -28.48 6.70 38.93
CA VAL A 882 -27.10 7.17 38.79
C VAL A 882 -26.83 7.39 37.31
N LYS A 883 -26.16 8.48 36.93
CA LYS A 883 -25.71 8.62 35.54
C LYS A 883 -24.56 7.64 35.29
N LEU A 884 -24.52 7.03 34.11
CA LEU A 884 -23.44 6.13 33.75
C LEU A 884 -22.07 6.82 33.86
N GLY A 885 -21.97 8.11 33.55
CA GLY A 885 -20.77 8.95 33.71
C GLY A 885 -20.29 9.01 35.16
N ASP A 886 -21.17 9.32 36.11
CA ASP A 886 -20.85 9.33 37.55
C ASP A 886 -20.39 7.95 38.03
N ALA A 887 -21.05 6.88 37.55
CA ALA A 887 -20.69 5.51 37.87
C ALA A 887 -19.31 5.11 37.35
N SER A 888 -18.88 5.67 36.21
CA SER A 888 -17.56 5.45 35.61
C SER A 888 -16.42 6.14 36.37
N LEU A 889 -16.73 7.10 37.26
CA LEU A 889 -15.73 7.78 38.09
C LEU A 889 -15.46 7.05 39.43
N LEU A 890 -16.35 6.13 39.83
CA LEU A 890 -16.24 5.39 41.09
C LEU A 890 -14.94 4.56 41.21
N PRO A 891 -14.47 3.82 40.18
CA PRO A 891 -13.22 3.06 40.28
C PRO A 891 -12.01 3.92 40.64
N GLN A 892 -11.96 5.15 40.09
CA GLN A 892 -10.90 6.10 40.38
C GLN A 892 -10.94 6.59 41.84
N LEU A 893 -12.12 6.89 42.36
CA LEU A 893 -12.28 7.31 43.76
C LEU A 893 -11.88 6.19 44.73
N LEU A 894 -12.19 4.94 44.41
CA LEU A 894 -11.80 3.79 45.22
C LEU A 894 -10.28 3.60 45.26
N GLN A 895 -9.57 3.86 44.16
CA GLN A 895 -8.10 3.90 44.16
C GLN A 895 -7.55 5.01 45.05
N TYR A 896 -8.17 6.19 45.06
CA TYR A 896 -7.75 7.27 45.97
C TYR A 896 -7.90 6.89 47.43
N ILE A 897 -9.04 6.29 47.80
CA ILE A 897 -9.25 5.77 49.15
C ILE A 897 -8.15 4.76 49.46
N GLU A 898 -7.87 3.82 48.57
CA GLU A 898 -6.87 2.79 48.82
C GLU A 898 -5.45 3.33 48.93
N ASN A 899 -5.08 4.34 48.14
CA ASN A 899 -3.77 5.01 48.26
C ASN A 899 -3.58 5.70 49.62
N VAL A 900 -4.64 6.27 50.21
CA VAL A 900 -4.57 6.84 51.57
C VAL A 900 -4.16 5.77 52.58
N TYR A 901 -4.78 4.58 52.51
CA TYR A 901 -4.41 3.47 53.41
C TYR A 901 -3.02 2.93 53.07
N ALA A 902 -2.71 2.65 51.81
CA ALA A 902 -1.39 2.14 51.43
C ALA A 902 -0.23 3.03 51.87
N ARG A 903 -0.48 4.34 52.04
CA ARG A 903 0.50 5.31 52.51
C ARG A 903 0.51 5.49 54.03
N PHE A 904 -0.65 5.64 54.65
CA PHE A 904 -0.75 6.11 56.04
C PHE A 904 -1.18 5.05 57.05
N ASP A 905 -1.75 3.92 56.62
CA ASP A 905 -2.05 2.76 57.47
C ASP A 905 -0.75 1.96 57.67
N ALA A 906 0.08 2.44 58.59
CA ALA A 906 1.44 2.00 58.79
C ALA A 906 1.52 0.63 59.47
N ASP A 907 0.53 0.28 60.29
CA ASP A 907 0.44 -1.04 60.93
C ASP A 907 -0.43 -2.03 60.14
N GLY A 908 -1.19 -1.56 59.14
CA GLY A 908 -1.96 -2.38 58.22
C GLY A 908 -3.20 -2.99 58.85
N ASP A 909 -3.76 -2.36 59.88
CA ASP A 909 -4.96 -2.81 60.59
C ASP A 909 -6.27 -2.42 59.88
N GLY A 910 -6.18 -1.59 58.82
CA GLY A 910 -7.29 -1.14 57.99
C GLY A 910 -8.01 0.10 58.51
N VAL A 911 -7.49 0.77 59.55
CA VAL A 911 -8.02 2.03 60.07
C VAL A 911 -6.91 3.08 60.19
N ILE A 912 -7.27 4.36 60.05
CA ILE A 912 -6.35 5.47 60.33
C ILE A 912 -6.46 5.86 61.80
N SER A 913 -5.40 5.60 62.55
CA SER A 913 -5.22 5.95 63.97
C SER A 913 -4.77 7.41 64.16
N VAL A 914 -4.65 7.88 65.42
CA VAL A 914 -4.17 9.24 65.71
C VAL A 914 -2.73 9.49 65.27
N PRO A 915 -1.75 8.59 65.53
CA PRO A 915 -0.40 8.74 65.00
C PRO A 915 -0.37 8.86 63.47
N GLU A 916 -1.12 8.02 62.78
CA GLU A 916 -1.19 8.00 61.31
C GLU A 916 -1.88 9.24 60.75
N ALA A 917 -2.96 9.70 61.38
CA ALA A 917 -3.59 10.97 61.04
C ALA A 917 -2.63 12.16 61.21
N ARG A 918 -1.75 12.14 62.21
CA ARG A 918 -0.71 13.19 62.36
C ARG A 918 0.31 13.15 61.23
N LEU A 919 0.65 11.96 60.73
CA LEU A 919 1.53 11.79 59.57
C LEU A 919 0.83 12.22 58.27
N ALA A 920 -0.47 12.00 58.15
CA ALA A 920 -1.26 12.40 56.99
C ALA A 920 -1.50 13.91 56.93
N PHE A 921 -1.69 14.57 58.08
CA PHE A 921 -2.14 15.97 58.15
C PHE A 921 -1.36 16.96 57.27
N PRO A 922 -0.01 16.94 57.18
CA PRO A 922 0.72 17.90 56.33
C PRO A 922 0.26 17.91 54.87
N VAL A 923 -0.10 16.76 54.31
CA VAL A 923 -0.59 16.63 52.92
C VAL A 923 -1.98 17.27 52.75
N PHE A 924 -2.80 17.25 53.80
CA PHE A 924 -4.15 17.81 53.78
C PHE A 924 -4.23 19.24 54.32
N GLU A 925 -3.16 19.75 54.94
CA GLU A 925 -3.17 21.02 55.67
C GLU A 925 -3.66 22.17 54.80
N ASP A 926 -3.13 22.30 53.57
CA ASP A 926 -3.49 23.36 52.65
C ASP A 926 -4.94 23.25 52.15
N LEU A 927 -5.44 22.03 51.95
CA LEU A 927 -6.88 21.83 51.68
C LEU A 927 -7.71 22.35 52.84
N PHE A 928 -7.35 22.00 54.09
CA PHE A 928 -8.09 22.44 55.27
C PHE A 928 -7.98 23.95 55.49
N ARG A 929 -6.82 24.56 55.21
CA ARG A 929 -6.63 26.01 55.21
C ARG A 929 -7.57 26.69 54.20
N LYS A 930 -7.71 26.13 53.00
CA LYS A 930 -8.63 26.63 51.96
C LYS A 930 -10.10 26.45 52.35
N LEU A 931 -10.48 25.27 52.87
CA LEU A 931 -11.86 24.98 53.29
C LEU A 931 -12.27 25.81 54.52
N ALA A 932 -11.38 25.99 55.49
CA ALA A 932 -11.62 26.79 56.69
C ALA A 932 -11.32 28.28 56.50
N LYS A 933 -11.05 28.76 55.28
CA LYS A 933 -10.65 30.15 55.03
C LYS A 933 -11.57 31.19 55.69
N LYS A 934 -12.88 31.01 55.58
CA LYS A 934 -13.86 31.91 56.21
C LYS A 934 -13.81 31.87 57.73
N ASP A 935 -13.61 30.69 58.31
CA ASP A 935 -13.51 30.48 59.76
C ASP A 935 -12.18 30.99 60.34
N LEU A 936 -11.10 30.87 59.57
CA LEU A 936 -9.78 31.44 59.86
C LEU A 936 -9.84 32.97 59.83
N GLU A 937 -10.45 33.56 58.78
CA GLU A 937 -10.66 35.01 58.66
C GLU A 937 -11.60 35.56 59.75
N ALA A 938 -12.62 34.79 60.15
CA ALA A 938 -13.53 35.14 61.24
C ALA A 938 -12.93 34.89 62.65
N GLY A 939 -11.79 34.21 62.74
CA GLY A 939 -11.13 33.85 64.00
C GLY A 939 -11.87 32.77 64.81
N THR A 940 -12.85 32.08 64.23
CA THR A 940 -13.58 30.96 64.89
C THR A 940 -12.71 29.70 64.99
N ILE A 941 -11.76 29.55 64.06
CA ILE A 941 -10.71 28.53 64.04
C ILE A 941 -9.37 29.24 63.85
N ARG A 942 -8.30 28.79 64.52
CA ARG A 942 -6.93 29.28 64.26
C ARG A 942 -6.15 28.25 63.46
N GLU A 943 -5.06 28.66 62.81
CA GLU A 943 -4.22 27.73 62.03
C GLU A 943 -3.74 26.53 62.85
N ARG A 944 -3.36 26.74 64.12
CA ARG A 944 -2.97 25.65 65.03
C ARG A 944 -4.09 24.65 65.34
N ASP A 945 -5.34 25.04 65.11
CA ASP A 945 -6.52 24.21 65.37
C ASP A 945 -6.87 23.33 64.14
N LEU A 946 -6.18 23.48 62.99
CA LEU A 946 -6.45 22.72 61.76
C LEU A 946 -6.20 21.21 61.91
N LEU A 947 -5.18 20.79 62.67
CA LEU A 947 -4.97 19.37 62.97
C LEU A 947 -6.13 18.80 63.81
N ALA A 948 -6.66 19.58 64.74
CA ALA A 948 -7.83 19.18 65.52
C ALA A 948 -9.07 19.08 64.63
N LEU A 949 -9.22 19.98 63.66
CA LEU A 949 -10.31 19.94 62.68
C LEU A 949 -10.21 18.71 61.78
N PHE A 950 -9.01 18.41 61.27
CA PHE A 950 -8.75 17.23 60.45
C PHE A 950 -9.11 15.94 61.19
N THR A 951 -8.56 15.75 62.39
CA THR A 951 -8.85 14.58 63.22
C THR A 951 -10.32 14.50 63.63
N TYR A 952 -10.99 15.64 63.86
CA TYR A 952 -12.43 15.67 64.11
C TYR A 952 -13.21 15.13 62.90
N ILE A 953 -12.85 15.55 61.70
CA ILE A 953 -13.51 15.10 60.46
C ILE A 953 -13.25 13.62 60.22
N LEU A 954 -12.03 13.13 60.46
CA LEU A 954 -11.73 11.70 60.39
C LEU A 954 -12.58 10.89 61.38
N LYS A 955 -12.89 11.44 62.57
CA LYS A 955 -13.73 10.76 63.58
C LYS A 955 -15.21 10.76 63.22
N TYR A 956 -15.73 11.89 62.76
CA TYR A 956 -17.17 12.15 62.68
C TYR A 956 -17.71 12.21 61.24
N GLY A 957 -16.84 12.16 60.23
CA GLY A 957 -17.20 12.17 58.81
C GLY A 957 -17.62 13.55 58.27
N LYS A 958 -17.65 14.58 59.12
CA LYS A 958 -18.12 15.93 58.80
C LYS A 958 -17.46 16.97 59.73
N PRO A 959 -17.33 18.24 59.30
CA PRO A 959 -16.88 19.32 60.16
C PRO A 959 -17.88 19.57 61.30
N PRO A 960 -17.45 20.22 62.39
CA PRO A 960 -18.35 20.57 63.49
C PRO A 960 -19.44 21.56 63.01
N GLY A 961 -20.73 21.21 63.18
CA GLY A 961 -21.84 22.03 62.70
C GLY A 961 -22.82 22.47 63.80
N GLY A 962 -23.22 23.74 63.81
CA GLY A 962 -24.24 24.28 64.73
C GLY A 962 -23.76 24.55 66.16
N PHE A 963 -24.55 25.32 66.92
CA PHE A 963 -24.21 25.82 68.26
C PHE A 963 -23.93 24.70 69.28
N PHE A 964 -24.75 23.63 69.29
CA PHE A 964 -24.62 22.52 70.23
C PHE A 964 -23.43 21.59 69.92
N GLU A 965 -23.15 21.29 68.65
CA GLU A 965 -22.00 20.46 68.26
C GLU A 965 -20.68 21.23 68.48
N GLY A 966 -20.68 22.56 68.27
CA GLY A 966 -19.57 23.46 68.54
C GLY A 966 -19.16 23.55 70.02
N ILE A 967 -20.12 23.60 70.94
CA ILE A 967 -19.86 23.73 72.38
C ILE A 967 -19.54 22.38 73.03
N PHE A 968 -20.30 21.32 72.73
CA PHE A 968 -20.20 20.06 73.48
C PHE A 968 -19.28 19.00 72.86
N LYS A 969 -18.96 19.09 71.56
CA LYS A 969 -18.07 18.12 70.89
C LYS A 969 -16.80 18.74 70.36
N TRP A 970 -16.89 19.89 69.69
CA TRP A 970 -15.72 20.53 69.07
C TRP A 970 -14.77 21.15 70.10
N SER A 971 -15.26 21.97 71.04
CA SER A 971 -14.39 22.64 72.01
C SER A 971 -13.57 21.64 72.87
N PRO A 972 -14.17 20.57 73.43
CA PRO A 972 -13.41 19.54 74.14
C PRO A 972 -12.43 18.78 73.25
N TRP A 973 -12.80 18.51 71.99
CA TRP A 973 -11.91 17.82 71.03
C TRP A 973 -10.70 18.68 70.68
N ARG A 974 -10.90 19.96 70.37
CA ARG A 974 -9.84 20.93 70.04
C ARG A 974 -8.86 21.09 71.20
N ASP A 975 -9.38 21.23 72.41
CA ASP A 975 -8.57 21.62 73.57
C ASP A 975 -7.90 20.42 74.28
N ASN A 976 -8.27 19.17 73.94
CA ASN A 976 -7.69 17.96 74.56
C ASN A 976 -7.20 16.90 73.53
N PRO A 977 -6.03 17.11 72.89
CA PRO A 977 -5.46 16.18 71.92
C PRO A 977 -5.14 14.78 72.44
N GLN A 978 -5.02 14.60 73.76
CA GLN A 978 -4.78 13.29 74.37
C GLN A 978 -6.04 12.43 74.43
N SER A 979 -7.22 13.04 74.29
CA SER A 979 -8.50 12.32 74.29
C SER A 979 -8.96 11.84 72.91
N TRP A 980 -8.19 12.17 71.85
CA TRP A 980 -8.50 11.74 70.49
C TRP A 980 -8.46 10.22 70.38
N SER A 981 -9.57 9.62 69.96
CA SER A 981 -9.65 8.21 69.58
C SER A 981 -10.11 8.13 68.13
N LEU A 982 -9.21 7.71 67.23
CA LEU A 982 -9.50 7.52 65.81
C LEU A 982 -9.46 6.05 65.45
N ALA A 983 -10.40 5.66 64.60
CA ALA A 983 -10.51 4.33 64.00
C ALA A 983 -11.26 4.55 62.67
N THR A 984 -10.63 5.30 61.78
CA THR A 984 -11.26 5.76 60.54
C THR A 984 -11.03 4.73 59.45
N ASP A 985 -12.09 4.02 59.07
CA ASP A 985 -12.06 3.02 58.00
C ASP A 985 -12.42 3.60 56.62
N ARG A 986 -12.33 2.75 55.58
CA ARG A 986 -12.57 3.14 54.18
C ARG A 986 -13.99 3.69 53.96
N ALA A 987 -14.98 3.23 54.73
CA ALA A 987 -16.34 3.76 54.69
C ALA A 987 -16.42 5.20 55.20
N MET A 988 -15.71 5.50 56.29
CA MET A 988 -15.61 6.86 56.81
C MET A 988 -14.89 7.80 55.84
N ILE A 989 -13.82 7.37 55.18
CA ILE A 989 -13.17 8.19 54.13
C ILE A 989 -14.12 8.45 52.97
N ALA A 990 -14.84 7.44 52.48
CA ALA A 990 -15.86 7.64 51.43
C ALA A 990 -16.95 8.63 51.88
N GLN A 991 -17.37 8.58 53.15
CA GLN A 991 -18.33 9.52 53.72
C GLN A 991 -17.78 10.96 53.74
N ILE A 992 -16.50 11.15 54.10
CA ILE A 992 -15.84 12.47 54.09
C ILE A 992 -15.79 13.03 52.67
N LEU A 993 -15.43 12.19 51.67
CA LEU A 993 -15.39 12.59 50.26
C LEU A 993 -16.78 12.97 49.75
N ALA A 994 -17.81 12.19 50.11
CA ALA A 994 -19.20 12.53 49.82
C ALA A 994 -19.60 13.89 50.41
N PHE A 995 -19.25 14.13 51.67
CA PHE A 995 -19.52 15.41 52.34
C PHE A 995 -18.83 16.58 51.63
N ILE A 996 -17.55 16.43 51.27
CA ILE A 996 -16.80 17.46 50.56
C ILE A 996 -17.45 17.77 49.20
N ALA A 997 -17.86 16.73 48.46
CA ALA A 997 -18.57 16.89 47.19
C ALA A 997 -19.91 17.64 47.36
N ASP A 998 -20.70 17.29 48.38
CA ASP A 998 -21.97 17.95 48.71
C ASP A 998 -21.77 19.45 49.02
N GLN A 999 -20.70 19.81 49.76
CA GLN A 999 -20.37 21.20 50.05
C GLN A 999 -19.93 21.98 48.80
N ILE A 1000 -19.13 21.36 47.91
CA ILE A 1000 -18.68 21.99 46.66
C ILE A 1000 -19.84 22.22 45.70
N ASN A 1001 -20.80 21.29 45.66
CA ASN A 1001 -21.97 21.37 44.79
C ASN A 1001 -23.06 22.33 45.31
N GLY A 1002 -22.82 23.03 46.42
CA GLY A 1002 -23.74 24.05 46.96
C GLY A 1002 -25.02 23.47 47.56
N GLN A 1003 -25.05 22.18 47.93
CA GLN A 1003 -26.14 21.63 48.72
C GLN A 1003 -25.96 22.03 50.18
N THR A 1004 -26.37 23.25 50.53
CA THR A 1004 -26.62 23.65 51.91
C THR A 1004 -27.63 22.67 52.53
N ASN A 1005 -27.35 22.21 53.76
CA ASN A 1005 -28.07 21.22 54.59
C ASN A 1005 -29.61 21.38 54.74
N GLU A 1006 -30.31 22.20 53.97
CA GLU A 1006 -31.71 22.54 54.22
C GLU A 1006 -32.74 21.55 53.67
N ARG A 1007 -32.39 20.58 52.82
CA ARG A 1007 -33.30 19.47 52.48
C ARG A 1007 -32.54 18.18 52.16
N MET A 1008 -32.04 17.48 53.18
CA MET A 1008 -31.90 16.04 53.05
C MET A 1008 -33.32 15.47 52.91
N ILE A 1009 -33.67 15.02 51.70
CA ILE A 1009 -34.83 14.13 51.52
C ILE A 1009 -34.51 12.90 52.38
N PRO A 1010 -35.34 12.55 53.38
CA PRO A 1010 -35.06 11.38 54.21
C PRO A 1010 -34.97 10.14 53.32
N ASP A 1011 -33.99 9.29 53.61
CA ASP A 1011 -33.76 8.06 52.86
C ASP A 1011 -35.08 7.29 52.70
N PRO A 1012 -35.46 6.87 51.48
CA PRO A 1012 -36.57 5.95 51.32
C PRO A 1012 -36.24 4.65 52.07
N PRO A 1013 -37.20 4.07 52.80
CA PRO A 1013 -36.96 2.85 53.56
C PRO A 1013 -36.48 1.74 52.63
N VAL A 1014 -35.37 1.09 53.00
CA VAL A 1014 -34.83 -0.08 52.31
C VAL A 1014 -35.94 -1.13 52.21
N LYS A 1015 -36.50 -1.32 51.01
CA LYS A 1015 -37.43 -2.42 50.77
C LYS A 1015 -36.63 -3.71 50.77
N ALA A 1016 -36.97 -4.62 51.69
CA ALA A 1016 -36.40 -5.95 51.73
C ALA A 1016 -36.54 -6.62 50.36
N SER A 1017 -35.41 -7.06 49.80
CA SER A 1017 -35.37 -7.83 48.56
C SER A 1017 -36.25 -9.09 48.67
N PRO A 1018 -37.05 -9.45 47.66
CA PRO A 1018 -37.74 -10.72 47.64
C PRO A 1018 -36.70 -11.84 47.62
N ARG A 1019 -36.70 -12.68 48.66
CA ARG A 1019 -35.89 -13.91 48.73
C ARG A 1019 -36.16 -14.74 47.48
N SER A 1020 -35.11 -14.99 46.68
CA SER A 1020 -35.01 -16.12 45.76
C SER A 1020 -34.45 -17.33 46.50
#